data_AF-A0A7V9NYC8-F1
#
_entry.id   AF-A0A7V9NYC8-F1
#
_cell.length_a   1.000
_cell.length_b   1.000
_cell.length_c   1.000
_cell.angle_alpha   90.00
_cell.angle_beta   90.00
_cell.angle_gamma   90.00
#
_symmetry.space_group_name_H-M   'P 1'
#
loop_
_entity.id
_entity.type
_entity.pdbx_description
1 polymer ?
#
loop_
_entity_poly.entity_id
_entity_poly.type
_entity_poly.pdbx_seq_one_letter_code
_entity_poly.pdbx_strand_id
1 'polypeptide(L)'
;MRQHFYVLFLCIFQFSFLAQDGGIDSWPRDDRKLFESGQSLFEDKLYGLAYDRFSELSKKHPQDLAVKYLTGICGIFISDKHDEAKNILNVVYAKDKKTVDIDFYFALLYHKTGEFDKSIEYANKLLAANKLKGDQYKVLKRTIENCNNAKELVEKPLSINIQNIGSPPNSMGAEYSAVVTSDEETIFFTYRGDKSTGGLRDSYGKENKLGYYFEDIFLSKKVNGKWQEATSLENVNTISHDAIISISNDGQRIFLFRVDEKDGGDIYESVLVGDKFSEPVKLKGEINSTSWEGSISLSSNQRMVIFASERAGGLGGKDLYSALKLADGSWGKVKNLGPTINTKEDEDAPFIHPDGRTLVFSSTGHNSMGGYDIFLSDLDEIDSTWKKPVNIGYPINTVDDDIYYVLSADGKRGYYASARPGGYGDKDIYVLEPAVSSKKSFLTIVKGKITQSLLPYGCEVSVYLANGKSFGLYRSNASSGNYLISLPSGYNYRLSYYHPILGERLFDVNTSLVDGYAEKEINVNFGDFDTIPKIKNIKVEPKDSVHIVIDPFDLAPVKQGRAAGTATFAPIDTTIISVDNHNHQITNTTAVNSKILNRDELLRSYGDLIINGVKYFVQVGAYRKPQNFKKQKLSSAGNVKQSGTILGDISLLIMDKEFDTWKEADAYLITVKNLGQTDAFLTALINGQRYYLKDLLERGVWEKKSP
;
A
#
# COMPACT_ATOMS: atom_id res chain seq x y z
N MET A 1 15.27 -18.72 0.71
CA MET A 1 15.73 -19.76 -0.23
C MET A 1 16.07 -19.05 -1.55
N ARG A 2 17.31 -18.58 -1.69
CA ARG A 2 17.74 -17.66 -2.76
C ARG A 2 18.24 -18.46 -3.96
N GLN A 3 17.40 -18.72 -4.97
CA GLN A 3 17.91 -19.06 -6.31
C GLN A 3 18.30 -17.75 -7.00
N HIS A 4 19.45 -17.23 -6.62
CA HIS A 4 20.06 -16.11 -7.33
C HIS A 4 20.69 -16.68 -8.61
N PHE A 5 20.19 -16.24 -9.76
CA PHE A 5 20.90 -16.42 -11.03
C PHE A 5 22.29 -15.81 -10.88
N TYR A 6 23.31 -16.66 -11.02
CA TYR A 6 24.72 -16.30 -10.95
C TYR A 6 25.06 -15.33 -12.08
N VAL A 7 25.03 -14.03 -11.81
CA VAL A 7 25.58 -13.02 -12.70
C VAL A 7 26.78 -12.40 -11.99
N LEU A 8 27.92 -12.44 -12.69
CA LEU A 8 29.17 -11.73 -12.40
C LEU A 8 30.24 -12.41 -11.51
N PHE A 9 30.41 -13.73 -11.62
CA PHE A 9 31.40 -14.47 -10.81
C PHE A 9 32.87 -14.43 -11.32
N LEU A 10 33.21 -13.67 -12.36
CA LEU A 10 34.52 -13.79 -13.03
C LEU A 10 35.58 -12.72 -12.72
N CYS A 11 35.23 -11.64 -12.00
CA CYS A 11 36.14 -10.49 -11.93
C CYS A 11 37.12 -10.48 -10.75
N ILE A 12 36.82 -11.10 -9.61
CA ILE A 12 37.61 -10.87 -8.39
C ILE A 12 38.91 -11.71 -8.35
N PHE A 13 38.92 -12.90 -8.94
CA PHE A 13 40.05 -13.84 -8.81
C PHE A 13 41.24 -13.59 -9.76
N GLN A 14 41.18 -12.61 -10.68
CA GLN A 14 42.27 -12.34 -11.63
C GLN A 14 43.07 -11.06 -11.35
N PHE A 15 42.67 -10.22 -10.39
CA PHE A 15 43.43 -9.01 -10.03
C PHE A 15 44.67 -9.28 -9.16
N SER A 16 44.93 -10.54 -8.78
CA SER A 16 46.12 -10.95 -8.01
C SER A 16 47.46 -10.66 -8.69
N PHE A 17 47.46 -10.18 -9.94
CA PHE A 17 48.67 -9.91 -10.72
C PHE A 17 49.04 -8.42 -10.88
N LEU A 18 48.29 -7.47 -10.28
CA LEU A 18 48.52 -6.03 -10.53
C LEU A 18 48.82 -5.15 -9.31
N ALA A 19 49.05 -5.70 -8.12
CA ALA A 19 49.48 -4.89 -6.97
C ALA A 19 51.02 -4.85 -6.87
N GLN A 20 51.62 -3.67 -7.08
CA GLN A 20 53.06 -3.44 -6.85
C GLN A 20 53.43 -3.31 -5.35
N ASP A 21 52.46 -3.37 -4.43
CA ASP A 21 52.66 -3.37 -2.98
C ASP A 21 51.72 -4.40 -2.34
N GLY A 22 52.21 -5.61 -2.03
CA GLY A 22 51.60 -6.58 -1.09
C GLY A 22 50.15 -7.07 -1.29
N GLY A 23 49.40 -6.54 -2.27
CA GLY A 23 47.97 -6.82 -2.48
C GLY A 23 47.06 -6.31 -1.35
N ILE A 24 45.76 -6.57 -1.49
CA ILE A 24 44.72 -6.27 -0.48
C ILE A 24 45.08 -6.87 0.90
N ASP A 25 45.79 -8.00 0.93
CA ASP A 25 46.26 -8.68 2.15
C ASP A 25 47.19 -7.82 3.02
N SER A 26 47.89 -6.87 2.41
CA SER A 26 48.80 -5.94 3.10
C SER A 26 48.08 -4.75 3.75
N TRP A 27 46.79 -4.54 3.47
CA TRP A 27 46.06 -3.39 3.97
C TRP A 27 45.73 -3.48 5.47
N PRO A 28 45.52 -2.32 6.13
CA PRO A 28 44.96 -2.27 7.47
C PRO A 28 43.71 -3.15 7.60
N ARG A 29 43.51 -3.75 8.78
CA ARG A 29 42.39 -4.67 9.03
C ARG A 29 41.03 -4.05 8.69
N ASP A 30 40.84 -2.77 9.00
CA ASP A 30 39.57 -2.08 8.78
C ASP A 30 39.31 -1.85 7.29
N ASP A 31 40.33 -1.54 6.50
CA ASP A 31 40.21 -1.39 5.05
C ASP A 31 39.90 -2.73 4.36
N ARG A 32 40.49 -3.84 4.84
CA ARG A 32 40.15 -5.19 4.34
C ARG A 32 38.69 -5.54 4.61
N LYS A 33 38.19 -5.29 5.83
CA LYS A 33 36.77 -5.50 6.16
C LYS A 33 35.85 -4.61 5.32
N LEU A 34 36.26 -3.38 5.06
CA LEU A 34 35.50 -2.45 4.23
C LEU A 34 35.41 -2.95 2.78
N PHE A 35 36.51 -3.52 2.27
CA PHE A 35 36.56 -4.14 0.95
C PHE A 35 35.68 -5.39 0.85
N GLU A 36 35.78 -6.31 1.82
CA GLU A 36 34.91 -7.49 1.93
C GLU A 36 33.42 -7.10 1.98
N SER A 37 33.09 -6.05 2.75
CA SER A 37 31.74 -5.49 2.79
C SER A 37 31.30 -4.93 1.44
N GLY A 38 32.16 -4.18 0.75
CA GLY A 38 31.87 -3.66 -0.60
C GLY A 38 31.64 -4.79 -1.61
N GLN A 39 32.41 -5.87 -1.54
CA GLN A 39 32.24 -7.04 -2.41
C GLN A 39 30.90 -7.74 -2.17
N SER A 40 30.54 -7.99 -0.90
CA SER A 40 29.25 -8.59 -0.57
C SER A 40 28.09 -7.72 -1.08
N LEU A 41 28.16 -6.41 -0.91
CA LEU A 41 27.14 -5.46 -1.39
C LEU A 41 27.06 -5.46 -2.93
N PHE A 42 28.21 -5.53 -3.60
CA PHE A 42 28.27 -5.60 -5.05
C PHE A 42 27.67 -6.90 -5.60
N GLU A 43 27.94 -8.04 -4.96
CA GLU A 43 27.35 -9.34 -5.28
C GLU A 43 25.82 -9.34 -5.06
N ASP A 44 25.35 -8.67 -4.02
CA ASP A 44 23.93 -8.43 -3.75
C ASP A 44 23.31 -7.31 -4.64
N LYS A 45 24.08 -6.77 -5.61
CA LYS A 45 23.68 -5.68 -6.53
C LYS A 45 23.27 -4.37 -5.84
N LEU A 46 23.71 -4.16 -4.62
CA LEU A 46 23.54 -2.93 -3.85
C LEU A 46 24.62 -1.91 -4.23
N TYR A 47 24.62 -1.50 -5.51
CA TYR A 47 25.72 -0.73 -6.11
C TYR A 47 25.97 0.62 -5.45
N GLY A 48 24.94 1.34 -4.99
CA GLY A 48 25.11 2.59 -4.22
C GLY A 48 25.93 2.39 -2.95
N LEU A 49 25.59 1.37 -2.17
CA LEU A 49 26.32 1.06 -0.94
C LEU A 49 27.72 0.51 -1.23
N ALA A 50 27.87 -0.34 -2.24
CA ALA A 50 29.17 -0.85 -2.67
C ALA A 50 30.08 0.31 -3.15
N TYR A 51 29.51 1.28 -3.86
CA TYR A 51 30.18 2.50 -4.31
C TYR A 51 30.72 3.30 -3.13
N ASP A 52 29.95 3.49 -2.05
CA ASP A 52 30.44 4.19 -0.86
C ASP A 52 31.67 3.52 -0.27
N ARG A 53 31.66 2.18 -0.16
CA ARG A 53 32.79 1.40 0.37
C ARG A 53 34.01 1.51 -0.55
N PHE A 54 33.84 1.28 -1.85
CA PHE A 54 34.94 1.29 -2.80
C PHE A 54 35.48 2.69 -3.07
N SER A 55 34.64 3.72 -3.09
CA SER A 55 35.08 5.11 -3.26
C SER A 55 35.89 5.60 -2.06
N GLU A 56 35.54 5.20 -0.82
CA GLU A 56 36.36 5.45 0.36
C GLU A 56 37.72 4.76 0.24
N LEU A 57 37.74 3.48 -0.13
CA LEU A 57 38.97 2.73 -0.34
C LEU A 57 39.82 3.31 -1.47
N SER A 58 39.20 3.80 -2.55
CA SER A 58 39.91 4.43 -3.67
C SER A 58 40.60 5.72 -3.26
N LYS A 59 40.13 6.41 -2.21
CA LYS A 59 40.79 7.58 -1.63
C LYS A 59 41.99 7.18 -0.74
N LYS A 60 41.85 6.09 0.02
CA LYS A 60 42.90 5.55 0.90
C LYS A 60 44.03 4.86 0.12
N HIS A 61 43.68 4.16 -0.96
CA HIS A 61 44.57 3.35 -1.80
C HIS A 61 44.55 3.86 -3.25
N PRO A 62 44.98 5.10 -3.53
CA PRO A 62 44.75 5.77 -4.82
C PRO A 62 45.53 5.19 -6.00
N GLN A 63 46.46 4.25 -5.77
CA GLN A 63 47.17 3.55 -6.85
C GLN A 63 46.57 2.19 -7.18
N ASP A 64 45.68 1.67 -6.34
CA ASP A 64 45.05 0.37 -6.56
C ASP A 64 44.02 0.46 -7.71
N LEU A 65 44.26 -0.32 -8.77
CA LEU A 65 43.40 -0.32 -9.95
C LEU A 65 42.15 -1.17 -9.78
N ALA A 66 42.18 -2.19 -8.92
CA ALA A 66 41.04 -3.07 -8.68
C ALA A 66 39.92 -2.31 -7.95
N VAL A 67 40.27 -1.53 -6.92
CA VAL A 67 39.29 -0.69 -6.21
C VAL A 67 38.72 0.40 -7.11
N LYS A 68 39.56 1.05 -7.93
CA LYS A 68 39.08 2.03 -8.92
C LYS A 68 38.14 1.38 -9.92
N TYR A 69 38.48 0.20 -10.42
CA TYR A 69 37.63 -0.54 -11.34
C TYR A 69 36.26 -0.85 -10.72
N LEU A 70 36.23 -1.37 -9.49
CA LEU A 70 34.99 -1.66 -8.77
C LEU A 70 34.18 -0.38 -8.47
N THR A 71 34.84 0.71 -8.08
CA THR A 71 34.21 2.03 -7.88
C THR A 71 33.56 2.51 -9.17
N GLY A 72 34.29 2.45 -10.28
CA GLY A 72 33.82 2.84 -11.60
C GLY A 72 32.64 2.00 -12.08
N ILE A 73 32.67 0.68 -11.89
CA ILE A 73 31.53 -0.18 -12.24
C ILE A 73 30.30 0.17 -11.40
N CYS A 74 30.44 0.32 -10.08
CA CYS A 74 29.30 0.67 -9.22
C CYS A 74 28.65 1.98 -9.67
N GLY A 75 29.46 2.97 -10.04
CA GLY A 75 28.97 4.26 -10.52
C GLY A 75 28.22 4.21 -11.87
N ILE A 76 28.28 3.11 -12.64
CA ILE A 76 27.43 2.92 -13.84
C ILE A 76 25.95 2.73 -13.45
N PHE A 77 25.68 2.26 -12.24
CA PHE A 77 24.35 1.92 -11.76
C PHE A 77 23.79 2.96 -10.78
N ILE A 78 24.37 4.15 -10.76
CA ILE A 78 23.97 5.26 -9.89
C ILE A 78 23.84 6.50 -10.78
N SER A 79 22.60 6.99 -10.93
CA SER A 79 22.22 8.02 -11.91
C SER A 79 23.09 9.29 -11.88
N ASP A 80 23.55 9.72 -10.71
CA ASP A 80 24.37 10.93 -10.56
C ASP A 80 25.89 10.67 -10.62
N LYS A 81 26.32 9.40 -10.80
CA LYS A 81 27.74 8.99 -10.85
C LYS A 81 28.25 8.59 -12.23
N HIS A 82 27.43 8.62 -13.28
CA HIS A 82 27.84 8.16 -14.61
C HIS A 82 29.10 8.87 -15.13
N ASP A 83 29.20 10.20 -14.97
CA ASP A 83 30.38 10.95 -15.41
C ASP A 83 31.63 10.62 -14.57
N GLU A 84 31.45 10.42 -13.25
CA GLU A 84 32.52 10.01 -12.36
C GLU A 84 33.01 8.59 -12.71
N ALA A 85 32.09 7.65 -12.92
CA ALA A 85 32.37 6.30 -13.39
C ALA A 85 33.17 6.32 -14.69
N LYS A 86 32.78 7.15 -15.66
CA LYS A 86 33.50 7.33 -16.91
C LYS A 86 34.93 7.80 -16.71
N ASN A 87 35.15 8.79 -15.84
CA ASN A 87 36.49 9.28 -15.55
C ASN A 87 37.35 8.21 -14.88
N ILE A 88 36.80 7.50 -13.89
CA ILE A 88 37.51 6.43 -13.16
C ILE A 88 37.87 5.27 -14.10
N LEU A 89 36.92 4.78 -14.89
CA LEU A 89 37.14 3.65 -15.80
C LEU A 89 38.12 3.99 -16.93
N ASN A 90 38.14 5.24 -17.42
CA ASN A 90 39.17 5.67 -18.37
C ASN A 90 40.59 5.64 -17.77
N VAL A 91 40.75 5.97 -16.49
CA VAL A 91 42.06 5.85 -15.81
C VAL A 91 42.50 4.39 -15.70
N VAL A 92 41.58 3.48 -15.36
CA VAL A 92 41.85 2.04 -15.31
C VAL A 92 42.25 1.54 -16.70
N TYR A 93 41.44 1.86 -17.73
CA TYR A 93 41.68 1.47 -19.11
C TYR A 93 43.02 1.94 -19.66
N ALA A 94 43.43 3.18 -19.34
CA ALA A 94 44.71 3.73 -19.79
C ALA A 94 45.92 2.98 -19.22
N LYS A 95 45.82 2.49 -17.98
CA LYS A 95 46.90 1.76 -17.29
C LYS A 95 46.90 0.27 -17.62
N ASP A 96 45.73 -0.34 -17.80
CA ASP A 96 45.59 -1.74 -18.17
C ASP A 96 44.43 -1.94 -19.16
N LYS A 97 44.77 -1.89 -20.45
CA LYS A 97 43.81 -2.14 -21.54
C LYS A 97 43.31 -3.58 -21.60
N LYS A 98 43.94 -4.51 -20.88
CA LYS A 98 43.55 -5.93 -20.82
C LYS A 98 42.78 -6.25 -19.55
N THR A 99 42.43 -5.25 -18.72
CA THR A 99 41.53 -5.44 -17.58
C THR A 99 40.27 -6.17 -18.06
N VAL A 100 39.97 -7.28 -17.41
CA VAL A 100 38.94 -8.23 -17.84
C VAL A 100 37.59 -7.51 -17.92
N ASP A 101 36.92 -7.66 -19.07
CA ASP A 101 35.56 -7.16 -19.35
C ASP A 101 35.34 -5.64 -19.29
N ILE A 102 36.40 -4.81 -19.25
CA ILE A 102 36.24 -3.34 -19.20
C ILE A 102 35.51 -2.78 -20.45
N ASP A 103 35.73 -3.37 -21.63
CA ASP A 103 35.01 -3.00 -22.86
C ASP A 103 33.49 -3.28 -22.73
N PHE A 104 33.08 -4.30 -21.98
CA PHE A 104 31.66 -4.60 -21.70
C PHE A 104 31.05 -3.49 -20.84
N TYR A 105 31.75 -3.06 -19.79
CA TYR A 105 31.28 -1.95 -18.96
C TYR A 105 31.28 -0.61 -19.67
N PHE A 106 32.20 -0.37 -20.61
CA PHE A 106 32.11 0.82 -21.48
C PHE A 106 30.86 0.81 -22.36
N ALA A 107 30.43 -0.34 -22.87
CA ALA A 107 29.17 -0.43 -23.62
C ALA A 107 27.98 0.02 -22.75
N LEU A 108 27.91 -0.47 -21.50
CA LEU A 108 26.85 -0.07 -20.55
C LEU A 108 26.96 1.41 -20.17
N LEU A 109 28.16 1.87 -19.83
CA LEU A 109 28.40 3.25 -19.43
C LEU A 109 28.04 4.24 -20.53
N TYR A 110 28.38 3.96 -21.80
CA TYR A 110 28.02 4.85 -22.91
C TYR A 110 26.50 4.93 -23.14
N HIS A 111 25.75 3.87 -22.82
CA HIS A 111 24.29 3.94 -22.80
C HIS A 111 23.82 4.88 -21.68
N LYS A 112 24.40 4.75 -20.48
CA LYS A 112 24.10 5.60 -19.30
C LYS A 112 24.49 7.06 -19.45
N THR A 113 25.50 7.40 -20.26
CA THR A 113 25.91 8.78 -20.55
C THR A 113 25.23 9.38 -21.79
N GLY A 114 24.28 8.66 -22.41
CA GLY A 114 23.58 9.12 -23.62
C GLY A 114 24.42 9.05 -24.90
N GLU A 115 25.60 8.47 -24.86
CA GLU A 115 26.48 8.23 -26.02
C GLU A 115 26.05 6.95 -26.76
N PHE A 116 24.79 6.88 -27.17
CA PHE A 116 24.12 5.67 -27.68
C PHE A 116 24.85 5.01 -28.85
N ASP A 117 25.36 5.79 -29.81
CA ASP A 117 26.09 5.24 -30.96
C ASP A 117 27.41 4.56 -30.54
N LYS A 118 28.12 5.11 -29.54
CA LYS A 118 29.33 4.48 -28.99
C LYS A 118 29.00 3.21 -28.22
N SER A 119 27.90 3.22 -27.46
CA SER A 119 27.42 2.02 -26.76
C SER A 119 27.14 0.88 -27.75
N ILE A 120 26.42 1.18 -28.84
CA ILE A 120 26.11 0.22 -29.91
C ILE A 120 27.39 -0.30 -30.59
N GLU A 121 28.37 0.58 -30.86
CA GLU A 121 29.65 0.19 -31.45
C GLU A 121 30.40 -0.82 -30.55
N TYR A 122 30.57 -0.49 -29.27
CA TYR A 122 31.25 -1.37 -28.31
C TYR A 122 30.51 -2.70 -28.15
N ALA A 123 29.18 -2.66 -28.01
CA ALA A 123 28.37 -3.86 -27.88
C ALA A 123 28.50 -4.78 -29.11
N ASN A 124 28.39 -4.23 -30.33
CA ASN A 124 28.53 -5.00 -31.56
C ASN A 124 29.94 -5.60 -31.73
N LYS A 125 30.99 -4.84 -31.39
CA LYS A 125 32.38 -5.33 -31.41
C LYS A 125 32.54 -6.55 -30.50
N LEU A 126 31.99 -6.50 -29.29
CA LEU A 126 32.07 -7.60 -28.32
C LEU A 126 31.25 -8.82 -28.75
N LEU A 127 30.04 -8.61 -29.29
CA LEU A 127 29.20 -9.67 -29.82
C LEU A 127 29.85 -10.37 -31.03
N ALA A 128 30.48 -9.61 -31.93
CA ALA A 128 31.17 -10.15 -33.11
C ALA A 128 32.42 -10.95 -32.75
N ALA A 129 33.09 -10.64 -31.64
CA ALA A 129 34.25 -11.40 -31.16
C ALA A 129 33.91 -12.84 -30.74
N ASN A 130 32.61 -13.18 -30.61
CA ASN A 130 32.08 -14.51 -30.25
C ASN A 130 32.71 -15.12 -28.97
N LYS A 131 33.17 -14.25 -28.06
CA LYS A 131 33.75 -14.63 -26.76
C LYS A 131 32.72 -14.59 -25.63
N LEU A 132 31.60 -13.92 -25.84
CA LEU A 132 30.54 -13.78 -24.84
C LEU A 132 29.64 -15.00 -24.84
N LYS A 133 29.27 -15.46 -23.64
CA LYS A 133 28.31 -16.58 -23.43
C LYS A 133 27.30 -16.18 -22.35
N GLY A 134 26.11 -16.76 -22.41
CA GLY A 134 25.10 -16.60 -21.37
C GLY A 134 24.61 -15.15 -21.22
N ASP A 135 24.64 -14.62 -20.00
CA ASP A 135 23.93 -13.39 -19.65
C ASP A 135 24.59 -12.12 -20.22
N GLN A 136 25.92 -12.07 -20.36
CA GLN A 136 26.59 -10.93 -21.00
C GLN A 136 26.10 -10.71 -22.44
N TYR A 137 25.83 -11.79 -23.18
CA TYR A 137 25.28 -11.70 -24.53
C TYR A 137 23.87 -11.09 -24.52
N LYS A 138 23.01 -11.54 -23.60
CA LYS A 138 21.65 -11.01 -23.45
C LYS A 138 21.66 -9.53 -23.06
N VAL A 139 22.48 -9.15 -22.09
CA VAL A 139 22.63 -7.77 -21.60
C VAL A 139 23.07 -6.85 -22.74
N LEU A 140 24.07 -7.22 -23.55
CA LEU A 140 24.51 -6.37 -24.67
C LEU A 140 23.46 -6.26 -25.78
N LYS A 141 22.73 -7.34 -26.07
CA LYS A 141 21.61 -7.29 -27.02
C LYS A 141 20.53 -6.33 -26.53
N ARG A 142 20.16 -6.41 -25.25
CA ARG A 142 19.20 -5.50 -24.64
C ARG A 142 19.72 -4.06 -24.62
N THR A 143 20.99 -3.86 -24.32
CA THR A 143 21.63 -2.53 -24.34
C THR A 143 21.53 -1.89 -25.74
N ILE A 144 21.72 -2.65 -26.82
CA ILE A 144 21.55 -2.16 -28.19
C ILE A 144 20.08 -1.78 -28.46
N GLU A 145 19.13 -2.63 -28.07
CA GLU A 145 17.69 -2.32 -28.19
C GLU A 145 17.34 -1.02 -27.45
N ASN A 146 17.75 -0.92 -26.19
CA ASN A 146 17.55 0.26 -25.34
C ASN A 146 18.17 1.52 -25.93
N CYS A 147 19.39 1.44 -26.49
CA CYS A 147 20.02 2.58 -27.18
C CYS A 147 19.20 3.05 -28.38
N ASN A 148 18.66 2.14 -29.18
CA ASN A 148 17.83 2.52 -30.33
C ASN A 148 16.51 3.16 -29.88
N ASN A 149 15.85 2.60 -28.87
CA ASN A 149 14.64 3.19 -28.28
C ASN A 149 14.93 4.57 -27.68
N ALA A 150 16.05 4.72 -26.96
CA ALA A 150 16.48 5.97 -26.35
C ALA A 150 16.68 7.07 -27.39
N LYS A 151 17.32 6.76 -28.53
CA LYS A 151 17.48 7.70 -29.65
C LYS A 151 16.13 8.24 -30.13
N GLU A 152 15.15 7.37 -30.33
CA GLU A 152 13.81 7.79 -30.78
C GLU A 152 13.07 8.65 -29.74
N LEU A 153 13.19 8.32 -28.45
CA LEU A 153 12.48 9.00 -27.37
C LEU A 153 13.13 10.36 -27.03
N VAL A 154 14.46 10.42 -26.97
CA VAL A 154 15.21 11.66 -26.67
C VAL A 154 15.10 12.68 -27.80
N GLU A 155 14.93 12.24 -29.05
CA GLU A 155 14.65 13.14 -30.18
C GLU A 155 13.27 13.84 -30.09
N LYS A 156 12.36 13.32 -29.26
CA LYS A 156 10.99 13.82 -29.09
C LYS A 156 10.67 14.05 -27.61
N PRO A 157 11.40 14.95 -26.93
CA PRO A 157 11.21 15.17 -25.51
C PRO A 157 9.82 15.76 -25.25
N LEU A 158 9.19 15.29 -24.18
CA LEU A 158 7.95 15.84 -23.69
C LEU A 158 8.16 17.22 -23.07
N SER A 159 7.22 18.12 -23.32
CA SER A 159 7.13 19.42 -22.64
C SER A 159 6.35 19.27 -21.34
N ILE A 160 7.03 18.78 -20.30
CA ILE A 160 6.46 18.55 -18.97
C ILE A 160 7.31 19.23 -17.91
N ASN A 161 6.68 19.59 -16.80
CA ASN A 161 7.37 20.13 -15.64
C ASN A 161 7.46 19.03 -14.58
N ILE A 162 8.69 18.61 -14.28
CA ILE A 162 9.02 17.61 -13.26
C ILE A 162 9.62 18.36 -12.08
N GLN A 163 9.02 18.22 -10.91
CA GLN A 163 9.42 18.92 -9.70
C GLN A 163 9.69 17.92 -8.58
N ASN A 164 10.83 18.08 -7.92
CA ASN A 164 11.05 17.45 -6.63
C ASN A 164 10.00 17.98 -5.65
N ILE A 165 9.30 17.11 -4.90
CA ILE A 165 8.24 17.58 -3.97
C ILE A 165 8.80 18.35 -2.77
N GLY A 166 10.13 18.34 -2.62
CA GLY A 166 10.87 19.10 -1.64
C GLY A 166 10.90 18.46 -0.25
N SER A 167 11.72 19.06 0.59
CA SER A 167 11.64 18.88 2.04
C SER A 167 10.35 19.53 2.58
N PRO A 168 9.71 19.00 3.65
CA PRO A 168 10.20 17.94 4.53
C PRO A 168 9.87 16.46 4.21
N PRO A 169 9.08 16.10 3.16
CA PRO A 169 8.99 14.69 2.75
C PRO A 169 10.32 14.11 2.26
N ASN A 170 10.96 14.76 1.28
CA ASN A 170 12.26 14.31 0.80
C ASN A 170 13.37 14.73 1.77
N SER A 171 14.36 13.87 1.94
CA SER A 171 15.46 14.01 2.89
C SER A 171 16.79 13.52 2.31
N MET A 172 17.83 13.41 3.15
CA MET A 172 19.09 12.80 2.72
C MET A 172 19.00 11.27 2.59
N GLY A 173 17.91 10.65 3.05
CA GLY A 173 17.62 9.23 2.86
C GLY A 173 17.10 8.93 1.47
N ALA A 174 16.70 7.68 1.22
CA ALA A 174 15.97 7.33 0.01
C ALA A 174 14.47 7.36 0.30
N GLU A 175 13.71 8.12 -0.49
CA GLU A 175 12.26 8.13 -0.51
C GLU A 175 11.74 7.60 -1.85
N TYR A 176 10.98 6.50 -1.83
CA TYR A 176 10.45 5.87 -3.04
C TYR A 176 9.13 5.11 -2.81
N SER A 177 8.57 4.53 -3.87
CA SER A 177 7.26 3.86 -3.83
C SER A 177 6.14 4.76 -3.28
N ALA A 178 6.07 5.99 -3.78
CA ALA A 178 5.10 6.95 -3.29
C ALA A 178 3.67 6.57 -3.70
N VAL A 179 2.75 6.57 -2.75
CA VAL A 179 1.30 6.42 -3.00
C VAL A 179 0.54 7.56 -2.34
N VAL A 180 -0.49 8.07 -3.02
CA VAL A 180 -1.29 9.22 -2.57
C VAL A 180 -2.75 8.82 -2.37
N THR A 181 -3.41 9.41 -1.38
CA THR A 181 -4.88 9.31 -1.27
C THR A 181 -5.54 9.95 -2.49
N SER A 182 -6.76 9.52 -2.87
CA SER A 182 -7.40 10.04 -4.10
C SER A 182 -7.77 11.53 -4.04
N ASP A 183 -7.77 12.14 -2.85
CA ASP A 183 -7.88 13.58 -2.63
C ASP A 183 -6.53 14.31 -2.54
N GLU A 184 -5.41 13.56 -2.63
CA GLU A 184 -4.03 14.02 -2.51
C GLU A 184 -3.71 14.79 -1.20
N GLU A 185 -4.46 14.51 -0.13
CA GLU A 185 -4.22 15.09 1.18
C GLU A 185 -3.14 14.34 1.99
N THR A 186 -2.89 13.07 1.67
CA THR A 186 -1.84 12.27 2.32
C THR A 186 -1.00 11.55 1.28
N ILE A 187 0.33 11.58 1.45
CA ILE A 187 1.30 10.78 0.71
C ILE A 187 1.96 9.79 1.67
N PHE A 188 2.07 8.54 1.25
CA PHE A 188 2.86 7.51 1.90
C PHE A 188 4.04 7.20 1.00
N PHE A 189 5.17 6.83 1.57
CA PHE A 189 6.35 6.43 0.83
C PHE A 189 7.22 5.49 1.67
N THR A 190 8.01 4.69 0.98
CA THR A 190 9.07 3.89 1.57
C THR A 190 10.25 4.81 1.82
N TYR A 191 10.75 4.78 3.05
CA TYR A 191 11.92 5.49 3.50
C TYR A 191 13.04 4.50 3.82
N ARG A 192 14.27 4.87 3.46
CA ARG A 192 15.47 4.15 3.85
C ARG A 192 16.53 5.14 4.29
N GLY A 193 16.86 5.15 5.57
CA GLY A 193 17.86 6.07 6.12
C GLY A 193 17.98 5.98 7.63
N ASP A 194 18.60 6.99 8.24
CA ASP A 194 18.94 7.02 9.66
C ASP A 194 17.74 6.92 10.61
N LYS A 195 16.53 7.23 10.13
CA LYS A 195 15.27 7.07 10.87
C LYS A 195 14.61 5.69 10.73
N SER A 196 15.17 4.75 9.97
CA SER A 196 14.61 3.40 9.83
C SER A 196 14.69 2.64 11.15
N THR A 197 13.59 1.98 11.53
CA THR A 197 13.35 1.28 12.80
C THR A 197 14.41 0.20 13.08
N GLY A 198 14.83 -0.53 12.03
CA GLY A 198 15.88 -1.54 12.13
C GLY A 198 17.31 -0.99 12.25
N GLY A 199 17.56 0.29 12.00
CA GLY A 199 18.93 0.82 11.91
C GLY A 199 19.79 0.07 10.87
N LEU A 200 21.11 0.05 11.06
CA LEU A 200 22.02 -0.64 10.14
C LEU A 200 22.00 -2.16 10.34
N ARG A 201 21.71 -2.87 9.25
CA ARG A 201 21.61 -4.34 9.19
C ARG A 201 22.47 -4.91 8.06
N ASP A 202 23.03 -6.10 8.26
CA ASP A 202 23.64 -6.87 7.16
C ASP A 202 22.58 -7.60 6.32
N SER A 203 23.01 -8.30 5.28
CA SER A 203 22.12 -9.04 4.38
C SER A 203 21.37 -10.21 5.05
N TYR A 204 21.70 -10.54 6.29
CA TYR A 204 21.03 -11.54 7.13
C TYR A 204 20.15 -10.89 8.22
N GLY A 205 19.96 -9.57 8.19
CA GLY A 205 19.14 -8.84 9.16
C GLY A 205 19.80 -8.67 10.53
N LYS A 206 21.12 -8.87 10.66
CA LYS A 206 21.84 -8.67 11.93
C LYS A 206 22.42 -7.27 12.01
N GLU A 207 22.50 -6.73 13.22
CA GLU A 207 23.11 -5.42 13.43
C GLU A 207 24.56 -5.42 12.94
N ASN A 208 24.89 -4.48 12.05
CA ASN A 208 26.22 -4.39 11.50
C ASN A 208 26.55 -2.93 11.18
N LYS A 209 27.67 -2.43 11.72
CA LYS A 209 28.12 -1.04 11.48
C LYS A 209 28.47 -0.74 10.02
N LEU A 210 28.78 -1.78 9.23
CA LEU A 210 29.00 -1.67 7.79
C LEU A 210 27.76 -2.06 6.97
N GLY A 211 26.66 -2.40 7.65
CA GLY A 211 25.38 -2.74 7.04
C GLY A 211 24.68 -1.54 6.41
N TYR A 212 23.37 -1.69 6.22
CA TYR A 212 22.52 -0.68 5.60
C TYR A 212 21.15 -0.63 6.26
N TYR A 213 20.47 0.50 6.10
CA TYR A 213 19.12 0.69 6.62
C TYR A 213 18.12 -0.16 5.83
N PHE A 214 17.22 -0.84 6.53
CA PHE A 214 16.07 -1.49 5.89
C PHE A 214 14.94 -0.48 5.66
N GLU A 215 13.99 -0.91 4.83
CA GLU A 215 12.84 -0.10 4.40
C GLU A 215 11.85 0.07 5.55
N ASP A 216 11.35 1.29 5.71
CA ASP A 216 10.25 1.63 6.60
C ASP A 216 9.20 2.45 5.84
N ILE A 217 7.95 2.41 6.32
CA ILE A 217 6.87 3.22 5.75
C ILE A 217 6.73 4.53 6.51
N PHE A 218 6.76 5.63 5.76
CA PHE A 218 6.53 6.98 6.25
C PHE A 218 5.31 7.58 5.56
N LEU A 219 4.70 8.58 6.21
CA LEU A 219 3.66 9.40 5.59
C LEU A 219 3.88 10.88 5.84
N SER A 220 3.42 11.70 4.92
CA SER A 220 3.28 13.14 5.07
C SER A 220 1.86 13.56 4.71
N LYS A 221 1.32 14.53 5.47
CA LYS A 221 0.02 15.13 5.20
C LYS A 221 0.20 16.49 4.56
N LYS A 222 -0.75 16.89 3.72
CA LYS A 222 -0.80 18.22 3.12
C LYS A 222 -1.65 19.13 4.00
N VAL A 223 -1.08 20.26 4.41
CA VAL A 223 -1.79 21.32 5.15
C VAL A 223 -1.59 22.63 4.40
N ASN A 224 -2.70 23.29 4.05
CA ASN A 224 -2.70 24.53 3.25
C ASN A 224 -1.89 24.39 1.94
N GLY A 225 -2.04 23.25 1.25
CA GLY A 225 -1.36 22.96 -0.01
C GLY A 225 0.12 22.56 0.12
N LYS A 226 0.67 22.46 1.34
CA LYS A 226 2.07 22.10 1.56
C LYS A 226 2.21 20.80 2.32
N TRP A 227 3.12 19.95 1.86
CA TRP A 227 3.50 18.73 2.58
C TRP A 227 4.15 19.09 3.92
N GLN A 228 3.77 18.35 4.96
CA GLN A 228 4.29 18.49 6.32
C GLN A 228 5.43 17.50 6.58
N GLU A 229 6.07 17.60 7.74
CA GLU A 229 7.12 16.65 8.15
C GLU A 229 6.60 15.21 8.09
N ALA A 230 7.44 14.33 7.54
CA ALA A 230 7.09 12.93 7.41
C ALA A 230 7.23 12.20 8.75
N THR A 231 6.24 11.36 9.06
CA THR A 231 6.18 10.57 10.28
C THR A 231 6.24 9.08 9.96
N SER A 232 7.03 8.33 10.73
CA SER A 232 7.09 6.86 10.66
C SER A 232 5.77 6.23 11.09
N LEU A 233 5.38 5.13 10.45
CA LEU A 233 4.27 4.29 10.89
C LEU A 233 4.75 3.24 11.90
N GLU A 234 5.01 3.66 13.14
CA GLU A 234 5.60 2.80 14.19
C GLU A 234 4.83 1.49 14.49
N ASN A 235 3.50 1.47 14.31
CA ASN A 235 2.70 0.25 14.53
C ASN A 235 2.73 -0.72 13.33
N VAL A 236 3.30 -0.27 12.22
CA VAL A 236 3.41 -1.00 10.96
C VAL A 236 4.84 -1.47 10.79
N ASN A 237 5.81 -0.57 10.93
CA ASN A 237 7.23 -0.83 10.70
C ASN A 237 7.81 -1.80 11.74
N THR A 238 8.75 -2.62 11.29
CA THR A 238 9.47 -3.60 12.07
C THR A 238 10.98 -3.39 11.94
N ILE A 239 11.78 -4.33 12.45
CA ILE A 239 13.23 -4.31 12.22
C ILE A 239 13.63 -4.90 10.85
N SER A 240 12.66 -5.39 10.07
CA SER A 240 12.83 -5.99 8.74
C SER A 240 12.61 -4.96 7.63
N HIS A 241 12.56 -5.41 6.38
CA HIS A 241 12.11 -4.61 5.25
C HIS A 241 10.59 -4.46 5.27
N ASP A 242 10.11 -3.22 5.38
CA ASP A 242 8.71 -2.80 5.33
C ASP A 242 8.53 -1.67 4.32
N ALA A 243 8.04 -2.01 3.12
CA ALA A 243 7.87 -1.05 2.03
C ALA A 243 6.39 -0.86 1.71
N ILE A 244 5.96 0.40 1.55
CA ILE A 244 4.60 0.69 1.08
C ILE A 244 4.53 0.36 -0.41
N ILE A 245 3.45 -0.30 -0.83
CA ILE A 245 3.26 -0.68 -2.23
C ILE A 245 1.89 -0.28 -2.78
N SER A 246 0.90 0.00 -1.91
CA SER A 246 -0.41 0.47 -2.36
C SER A 246 -1.25 1.09 -1.23
N ILE A 247 -2.29 1.81 -1.61
CA ILE A 247 -3.36 2.30 -0.73
C ILE A 247 -4.72 1.97 -1.34
N SER A 248 -5.72 1.65 -0.52
CA SER A 248 -7.09 1.49 -1.01
C SER A 248 -7.67 2.82 -1.49
N ASN A 249 -8.61 2.74 -2.44
CA ASN A 249 -9.26 3.91 -3.02
C ASN A 249 -10.05 4.75 -2.00
N ASP A 250 -10.45 4.18 -0.86
CA ASP A 250 -11.07 4.92 0.25
C ASP A 250 -10.04 5.47 1.26
N GLY A 251 -8.75 5.22 1.08
CA GLY A 251 -7.68 5.63 2.01
C GLY A 251 -7.66 4.87 3.34
N GLN A 252 -8.53 3.87 3.53
CA GLN A 252 -8.71 3.17 4.80
C GLN A 252 -7.82 1.94 4.98
N ARG A 253 -7.06 1.54 3.95
CA ARG A 253 -6.16 0.39 3.96
C ARG A 253 -4.87 0.75 3.24
N ILE A 254 -3.76 0.28 3.77
CA ILE A 254 -2.48 0.27 3.06
C ILE A 254 -2.05 -1.17 2.81
N PHE A 255 -1.33 -1.36 1.72
CA PHE A 255 -0.69 -2.62 1.36
C PHE A 255 0.81 -2.41 1.39
N LEU A 256 1.52 -3.36 1.99
CA LEU A 256 2.96 -3.30 2.16
C LEU A 256 3.62 -4.62 1.78
N PHE A 257 4.82 -4.52 1.22
CA PHE A 257 5.75 -5.62 1.08
C PHE A 257 6.51 -5.79 2.40
N ARG A 258 6.62 -7.04 2.87
CA ARG A 258 7.40 -7.39 4.05
C ARG A 258 8.19 -8.66 3.82
N VAL A 259 9.46 -8.65 4.22
CA VAL A 259 10.30 -9.86 4.25
C VAL A 259 10.19 -10.53 5.63
N ASP A 260 9.77 -11.80 5.66
CA ASP A 260 9.87 -12.66 6.83
C ASP A 260 10.97 -13.74 6.67
N GLU A 261 11.37 -14.41 7.75
CA GLU A 261 12.51 -15.36 7.73
C GLU A 261 12.30 -16.59 6.81
N LYS A 262 11.07 -16.85 6.35
CA LYS A 262 10.70 -18.09 5.65
C LYS A 262 10.43 -17.89 4.16
N ASP A 263 10.06 -16.68 3.73
CA ASP A 263 9.66 -16.37 2.36
C ASP A 263 10.57 -15.34 1.67
N GLY A 264 10.37 -15.15 0.37
CA GLY A 264 11.11 -14.18 -0.45
C GLY A 264 10.63 -12.73 -0.26
N GLY A 265 9.66 -12.53 0.64
CA GLY A 265 8.91 -11.29 0.82
C GLY A 265 7.51 -11.37 0.21
N ASP A 266 6.54 -10.90 0.98
CA ASP A 266 5.11 -11.11 0.77
C ASP A 266 4.30 -9.84 0.95
N ILE A 267 3.04 -9.87 0.50
CA ILE A 267 2.13 -8.75 0.59
C ILE A 267 1.26 -8.86 1.85
N TYR A 268 1.28 -7.79 2.64
CA TYR A 268 0.48 -7.60 3.85
C TYR A 268 -0.49 -6.43 3.66
N GLU A 269 -1.53 -6.39 4.48
CA GLU A 269 -2.50 -5.31 4.58
C GLU A 269 -2.54 -4.77 6.01
N SER A 270 -2.65 -3.45 6.14
CA SER A 270 -2.99 -2.78 7.39
C SER A 270 -4.21 -1.88 7.22
N VAL A 271 -5.08 -1.85 8.22
CA VAL A 271 -6.35 -1.11 8.20
C VAL A 271 -6.25 0.11 9.10
N LEU A 272 -6.72 1.26 8.62
CA LEU A 272 -6.83 2.48 9.41
C LEU A 272 -7.98 2.35 10.44
N VAL A 273 -7.61 2.28 11.71
CA VAL A 273 -8.51 2.23 12.87
C VAL A 273 -8.34 3.50 13.67
N GLY A 274 -9.29 4.42 13.51
CA GLY A 274 -9.19 5.76 14.05
C GLY A 274 -8.08 6.56 13.37
N ASP A 275 -7.05 6.94 14.10
CA ASP A 275 -5.89 7.69 13.59
C ASP A 275 -4.66 6.81 13.32
N LYS A 276 -4.75 5.49 13.57
CA LYS A 276 -3.63 4.55 13.49
C LYS A 276 -3.92 3.38 12.56
N PHE A 277 -2.91 3.02 11.78
CA PHE A 277 -2.91 1.76 11.05
C PHE A 277 -2.71 0.58 12.01
N SER A 278 -3.46 -0.50 11.79
CA SER A 278 -3.38 -1.74 12.57
C SER A 278 -2.05 -2.47 12.34
N GLU A 279 -1.76 -3.48 13.16
CA GLU A 279 -0.69 -4.42 12.83
C GLU A 279 -0.95 -5.05 11.45
N PRO A 280 0.05 -5.11 10.56
CA PRO A 280 -0.09 -5.73 9.25
C PRO A 280 -0.42 -7.21 9.31
N VAL A 281 -1.36 -7.64 8.46
CA VAL A 281 -1.74 -9.05 8.30
C VAL A 281 -1.46 -9.49 6.87
N LYS A 282 -0.80 -10.64 6.72
CA LYS A 282 -0.50 -11.24 5.42
C LYS A 282 -1.79 -11.44 4.62
N LEU A 283 -1.79 -11.08 3.34
CA LEU A 283 -2.96 -11.28 2.48
C LEU A 283 -3.30 -12.77 2.41
N LYS A 284 -4.60 -13.06 2.52
CA LYS A 284 -5.14 -14.42 2.45
C LYS A 284 -5.42 -14.81 0.99
N GLY A 285 -5.27 -16.09 0.69
CA GLY A 285 -5.61 -16.66 -0.61
C GLY A 285 -4.39 -16.96 -1.48
N GLU A 286 -4.50 -16.74 -2.77
CA GLU A 286 -3.55 -17.17 -3.82
C GLU A 286 -2.56 -16.09 -4.27
N ILE A 287 -2.63 -14.88 -3.69
CA ILE A 287 -1.68 -13.80 -4.00
C ILE A 287 -0.30 -14.16 -3.47
N ASN A 288 -0.19 -14.45 -2.18
CA ASN A 288 1.08 -14.81 -1.57
C ASN A 288 1.44 -16.26 -1.89
N SER A 289 2.66 -16.50 -2.36
CA SER A 289 3.17 -17.80 -2.77
C SER A 289 4.52 -18.13 -2.12
N THR A 290 5.23 -19.15 -2.61
CA THR A 290 6.63 -19.39 -2.21
C THR A 290 7.62 -18.53 -3.01
N SER A 291 7.13 -17.76 -3.97
CA SER A 291 7.89 -16.89 -4.87
C SER A 291 7.89 -15.47 -4.30
N TRP A 292 8.57 -14.55 -4.97
CA TRP A 292 8.51 -13.14 -4.60
C TRP A 292 7.19 -12.51 -5.07
N GLU A 293 6.57 -11.71 -4.20
CA GLU A 293 5.46 -10.81 -4.51
C GLU A 293 5.68 -9.44 -3.85
N GLY A 294 5.95 -8.39 -4.63
CA GLY A 294 6.37 -7.10 -4.05
C GLY A 294 5.75 -5.84 -4.59
N SER A 295 4.71 -5.92 -5.44
CA SER A 295 3.91 -4.75 -5.81
C SER A 295 2.44 -5.12 -6.02
N ILE A 296 1.51 -4.23 -5.69
CA ILE A 296 0.06 -4.44 -5.86
C ILE A 296 -0.67 -3.12 -6.10
N SER A 297 -1.78 -3.16 -6.84
CA SER A 297 -2.71 -2.04 -6.95
C SER A 297 -4.15 -2.52 -6.97
N LEU A 298 -5.00 -1.77 -6.28
CA LEU A 298 -6.41 -2.07 -6.10
C LEU A 298 -7.28 -1.25 -7.07
N SER A 299 -8.23 -1.92 -7.71
CA SER A 299 -9.27 -1.27 -8.51
C SER A 299 -10.20 -0.39 -7.66
N SER A 300 -10.84 0.61 -8.27
CA SER A 300 -11.71 1.57 -7.58
C SER A 300 -12.87 0.94 -6.83
N ASN A 301 -13.36 -0.22 -7.27
CA ASN A 301 -14.43 -0.97 -6.64
C ASN A 301 -13.97 -1.88 -5.48
N GLN A 302 -12.67 -1.93 -5.20
CA GLN A 302 -12.02 -2.76 -4.16
C GLN A 302 -12.18 -4.28 -4.33
N ARG A 303 -12.50 -4.78 -5.55
CA ARG A 303 -12.76 -6.20 -5.82
C ARG A 303 -11.69 -6.91 -6.64
N MET A 304 -10.89 -6.15 -7.37
CA MET A 304 -9.80 -6.68 -8.18
C MET A 304 -8.49 -6.00 -7.80
N VAL A 305 -7.41 -6.77 -7.81
CA VAL A 305 -6.04 -6.25 -7.75
C VAL A 305 -5.27 -6.66 -8.99
N ILE A 306 -4.28 -5.86 -9.35
CA ILE A 306 -3.16 -6.27 -10.19
C ILE A 306 -1.91 -6.26 -9.32
N PHE A 307 -1.07 -7.28 -9.41
CA PHE A 307 0.13 -7.43 -8.59
C PHE A 307 1.28 -8.05 -9.38
N ALA A 308 2.51 -7.79 -8.96
CA ALA A 308 3.72 -8.36 -9.55
C ALA A 308 4.16 -9.61 -8.79
N SER A 309 4.62 -10.64 -9.50
CA SER A 309 5.06 -11.90 -8.90
C SER A 309 6.10 -12.61 -9.78
N GLU A 310 7.04 -13.31 -9.13
CA GLU A 310 8.00 -14.22 -9.78
C GLU A 310 7.51 -15.68 -9.82
N ARG A 311 6.19 -15.89 -9.68
CA ARG A 311 5.62 -17.25 -9.68
C ARG A 311 5.88 -17.97 -10.99
N ALA A 312 6.05 -19.28 -10.89
CA ALA A 312 6.25 -20.14 -12.05
C ALA A 312 5.09 -20.03 -13.07
N GLY A 313 5.44 -20.08 -14.35
CA GLY A 313 4.48 -19.97 -15.47
C GLY A 313 4.29 -18.55 -16.00
N GLY A 314 5.05 -17.57 -15.50
CA GLY A 314 5.22 -16.25 -16.14
C GLY A 314 6.02 -16.30 -17.45
N LEU A 315 6.07 -15.16 -18.14
CA LEU A 315 6.80 -14.94 -19.39
C LEU A 315 8.23 -14.45 -19.14
N GLY A 316 8.44 -13.64 -18.09
CA GLY A 316 9.71 -13.05 -17.71
C GLY A 316 10.18 -13.46 -16.31
N GLY A 317 10.95 -12.59 -15.66
CA GLY A 317 11.33 -12.76 -14.26
C GLY A 317 10.18 -12.36 -13.35
N LYS A 318 9.85 -11.08 -13.33
CA LYS A 318 8.63 -10.53 -12.72
C LYS A 318 7.55 -10.34 -13.77
N ASP A 319 6.37 -10.85 -13.48
CA ASP A 319 5.18 -10.71 -14.32
C ASP A 319 4.03 -10.06 -13.55
N LEU A 320 3.14 -9.36 -14.26
CA LEU A 320 1.89 -8.85 -13.70
C LEU A 320 0.75 -9.87 -13.78
N TYR A 321 0.04 -10.02 -12.67
CA TYR A 321 -1.11 -10.89 -12.49
C TYR A 321 -2.31 -10.10 -11.96
N SER A 322 -3.51 -10.61 -12.18
CA SER A 322 -4.75 -10.12 -11.58
C SER A 322 -5.32 -11.12 -10.59
N ALA A 323 -6.01 -10.65 -9.55
CA ALA A 323 -6.75 -11.49 -8.60
C ALA A 323 -8.06 -10.81 -8.17
N LEU A 324 -9.01 -11.63 -7.73
CA LEU A 324 -10.33 -11.19 -7.29
C LEU A 324 -10.55 -11.45 -5.81
N LYS A 325 -11.21 -10.50 -5.15
CA LYS A 325 -11.64 -10.63 -3.77
C LYS A 325 -12.83 -11.60 -3.70
N LEU A 326 -12.67 -12.66 -2.94
CA LEU A 326 -13.67 -13.70 -2.70
C LEU A 326 -14.60 -13.30 -1.54
N ALA A 327 -15.70 -14.05 -1.38
CA ALA A 327 -16.73 -13.74 -0.39
C ALA A 327 -16.23 -13.84 1.07
N ASP A 328 -15.20 -14.66 1.33
CA ASP A 328 -14.56 -14.80 2.64
C ASP A 328 -13.49 -13.72 2.90
N GLY A 329 -13.29 -12.80 1.95
CA GLY A 329 -12.30 -11.73 2.01
C GLY A 329 -10.89 -12.13 1.57
N SER A 330 -10.66 -13.40 1.18
CA SER A 330 -9.41 -13.83 0.57
C SER A 330 -9.31 -13.39 -0.90
N TRP A 331 -8.12 -13.43 -1.47
CA TRP A 331 -7.87 -13.13 -2.88
C TRP A 331 -7.63 -14.42 -3.67
N GLY A 332 -8.32 -14.61 -4.78
CA GLY A 332 -8.16 -15.81 -5.61
C GLY A 332 -8.49 -15.56 -7.07
N LYS A 333 -8.58 -16.66 -7.84
CA LYS A 333 -8.78 -16.61 -9.31
C LYS A 333 -7.63 -15.86 -9.99
N VAL A 334 -6.40 -16.14 -9.55
CA VAL A 334 -5.21 -15.47 -10.08
C VAL A 334 -5.04 -15.75 -11.57
N LYS A 335 -4.78 -14.72 -12.37
CA LYS A 335 -4.53 -14.82 -13.83
C LYS A 335 -3.37 -13.94 -14.24
N ASN A 336 -2.42 -14.49 -15.01
CA ASN A 336 -1.37 -13.70 -15.68
C ASN A 336 -2.02 -12.74 -16.68
N LEU A 337 -1.52 -11.50 -16.79
CA LEU A 337 -2.08 -10.49 -17.70
C LEU A 337 -1.75 -10.74 -19.18
N GLY A 338 -0.95 -11.75 -19.48
CA GLY A 338 -0.66 -12.22 -20.83
C GLY A 338 0.36 -11.37 -21.58
N PRO A 339 0.73 -11.79 -22.81
CA PRO A 339 1.87 -11.25 -23.55
C PRO A 339 1.67 -9.83 -24.09
N THR A 340 0.48 -9.25 -23.95
CA THR A 340 0.26 -7.83 -24.26
C THR A 340 0.89 -6.93 -23.22
N ILE A 341 0.82 -7.34 -21.94
CA ILE A 341 1.36 -6.58 -20.80
C ILE A 341 2.72 -7.13 -20.39
N ASN A 342 2.81 -8.44 -20.19
CA ASN A 342 4.03 -9.10 -19.74
C ASN A 342 4.94 -9.43 -20.93
N THR A 343 6.25 -9.37 -20.71
CA THR A 343 7.27 -9.64 -21.71
C THR A 343 8.21 -10.74 -21.22
N LYS A 344 9.33 -10.96 -21.94
CA LYS A 344 10.39 -11.88 -21.50
C LYS A 344 11.33 -11.25 -20.45
N GLU A 345 11.16 -9.94 -20.21
CA GLU A 345 11.92 -9.16 -19.24
C GLU A 345 11.03 -8.95 -17.99
N ASP A 346 11.31 -7.96 -17.15
CA ASP A 346 10.55 -7.75 -15.91
C ASP A 346 9.46 -6.68 -16.05
N GLU A 347 8.27 -6.97 -15.54
CA GLU A 347 7.18 -6.03 -15.31
C GLU A 347 6.80 -5.93 -13.82
N ASP A 348 6.73 -4.71 -13.29
CA ASP A 348 6.54 -4.44 -11.86
C ASP A 348 5.75 -3.14 -11.64
N ALA A 349 5.49 -2.82 -10.36
CA ALA A 349 4.88 -1.57 -9.89
C ALA A 349 3.59 -1.19 -10.64
N PRO A 350 2.58 -2.09 -10.71
CA PRO A 350 1.31 -1.77 -11.34
C PRO A 350 0.57 -0.70 -10.53
N PHE A 351 -0.12 0.19 -11.23
CA PHE A 351 -1.04 1.17 -10.70
C PHE A 351 -2.29 1.19 -11.58
N ILE A 352 -3.43 0.82 -10.99
CA ILE A 352 -4.75 0.92 -11.63
C ILE A 352 -5.33 2.26 -11.23
N HIS A 353 -5.49 3.15 -12.19
CA HIS A 353 -6.12 4.43 -11.94
C HIS A 353 -7.59 4.23 -11.51
N PRO A 354 -8.14 5.07 -10.60
CA PRO A 354 -9.50 4.86 -10.10
C PRO A 354 -10.61 4.99 -11.15
N ASP A 355 -10.31 5.52 -12.34
CA ASP A 355 -11.23 5.49 -13.50
C ASP A 355 -11.56 4.07 -13.97
N GLY A 356 -10.78 3.06 -13.56
CA GLY A 356 -10.95 1.66 -13.91
C GLY A 356 -10.55 1.32 -15.35
N ARG A 357 -9.88 2.23 -16.05
CA ARG A 357 -9.54 2.13 -17.48
C ARG A 357 -8.06 2.33 -17.78
N THR A 358 -7.32 2.96 -16.87
CA THR A 358 -5.90 3.24 -17.07
C THR A 358 -5.06 2.35 -16.17
N LEU A 359 -4.17 1.56 -16.77
CA LEU A 359 -3.10 0.82 -16.09
C LEU A 359 -1.77 1.50 -16.38
N VAL A 360 -1.07 1.88 -15.31
CA VAL A 360 0.34 2.27 -15.39
C VAL A 360 1.17 1.16 -14.75
N PHE A 361 2.32 0.86 -15.32
CA PHE A 361 3.26 -0.11 -14.76
C PHE A 361 4.67 0.21 -15.22
N SER A 362 5.67 -0.41 -14.62
CA SER A 362 7.07 -0.25 -15.00
C SER A 362 7.58 -1.53 -15.65
N SER A 363 8.38 -1.43 -16.71
CA SER A 363 8.91 -2.59 -17.43
C SER A 363 10.35 -2.36 -17.89
N THR A 364 11.18 -3.39 -17.76
CA THR A 364 12.50 -3.45 -18.42
C THR A 364 12.42 -4.01 -19.83
N GLY A 365 11.21 -4.38 -20.29
CA GLY A 365 10.86 -4.93 -21.59
C GLY A 365 10.29 -3.89 -22.56
N HIS A 366 9.38 -4.32 -23.45
CA HIS A 366 8.77 -3.49 -24.49
C HIS A 366 9.82 -2.66 -25.27
N ASN A 367 9.53 -1.38 -25.53
CA ASN A 367 10.49 -0.41 -26.07
C ASN A 367 11.11 0.45 -24.94
N SER A 368 11.47 -0.16 -23.80
CA SER A 368 12.23 0.53 -22.74
C SER A 368 13.54 1.10 -23.29
N MET A 369 13.94 2.28 -22.81
CA MET A 369 15.18 2.95 -23.17
C MET A 369 16.32 2.70 -22.18
N GLY A 370 16.06 2.00 -21.08
CA GLY A 370 16.96 1.92 -19.95
C GLY A 370 16.69 0.75 -19.03
N GLY A 371 16.65 1.04 -17.73
CA GLY A 371 16.23 0.08 -16.72
C GLY A 371 14.72 -0.11 -16.77
N TYR A 372 14.05 0.03 -15.63
CA TYR A 372 12.59 0.14 -15.62
C TYR A 372 12.16 1.44 -16.28
N ASP A 373 11.29 1.34 -17.28
CA ASP A 373 10.58 2.48 -17.88
C ASP A 373 9.10 2.39 -17.50
N ILE A 374 8.45 3.55 -17.37
CA ILE A 374 7.01 3.64 -17.11
C ILE A 374 6.23 3.49 -18.43
N PHE A 375 5.21 2.64 -18.39
CA PHE A 375 4.29 2.34 -19.48
C PHE A 375 2.84 2.57 -19.08
N LEU A 376 2.04 3.05 -20.03
CA LEU A 376 0.59 3.23 -19.88
C LEU A 376 -0.15 2.29 -20.84
N SER A 377 -1.14 1.57 -20.33
CA SER A 377 -2.09 0.78 -21.11
C SER A 377 -3.53 1.17 -20.76
N ASP A 378 -4.34 1.35 -21.81
CA ASP A 378 -5.77 1.56 -21.68
C ASP A 378 -6.51 0.21 -21.74
N LEU A 379 -7.59 0.08 -20.98
CA LEU A 379 -8.55 -1.00 -21.14
C LEU A 379 -9.40 -0.75 -22.41
N ASP A 380 -9.55 -1.77 -23.24
CA ASP A 380 -10.52 -1.77 -24.33
C ASP A 380 -11.92 -2.01 -23.77
N GLU A 381 -12.83 -1.07 -24.01
CA GLU A 381 -14.21 -1.13 -23.51
C GLU A 381 -15.08 -2.17 -24.25
N ILE A 382 -14.62 -2.68 -25.40
CA ILE A 382 -15.38 -3.61 -26.23
C ILE A 382 -15.26 -5.03 -25.70
N ASP A 383 -14.05 -5.47 -25.38
CA ASP A 383 -13.75 -6.85 -24.94
C ASP A 383 -13.12 -6.94 -23.56
N SER A 384 -12.94 -5.79 -22.89
CA SER A 384 -12.38 -5.65 -21.56
C SER A 384 -10.94 -6.20 -21.44
N THR A 385 -10.16 -6.10 -22.51
CA THR A 385 -8.73 -6.46 -22.53
C THR A 385 -7.82 -5.23 -22.47
N TRP A 386 -6.60 -5.39 -21.94
CA TRP A 386 -5.61 -4.31 -21.97
C TRP A 386 -5.03 -4.13 -23.36
N LYS A 387 -4.89 -2.87 -23.80
CA LYS A 387 -4.26 -2.52 -25.08
C LYS A 387 -2.75 -2.63 -25.00
N LYS A 388 -2.10 -2.59 -26.16
CA LYS A 388 -0.64 -2.50 -26.23
C LYS A 388 -0.16 -1.29 -25.42
N PRO A 389 0.77 -1.47 -24.47
CA PRO A 389 1.28 -0.39 -23.65
C PRO A 389 2.09 0.62 -24.48
N VAL A 390 2.08 1.86 -24.05
CA VAL A 390 2.84 2.97 -24.61
C VAL A 390 3.86 3.43 -23.59
N ASN A 391 5.14 3.47 -23.99
CA ASN A 391 6.20 4.10 -23.20
C ASN A 391 5.87 5.60 -23.05
N ILE A 392 5.80 6.10 -21.81
CA ILE A 392 5.37 7.48 -21.57
C ILE A 392 6.42 8.52 -21.98
N GLY A 393 7.66 8.11 -22.24
CA GLY A 393 8.68 8.91 -22.92
C GLY A 393 9.57 9.77 -22.03
N TYR A 394 10.57 10.37 -22.67
CA TYR A 394 11.58 11.24 -22.04
C TYR A 394 11.03 12.67 -21.83
N PRO A 395 11.32 13.37 -20.72
CA PRO A 395 12.28 13.04 -19.65
C PRO A 395 11.67 12.39 -18.40
N ILE A 396 10.51 11.74 -18.52
CA ILE A 396 9.97 10.96 -17.40
C ILE A 396 10.78 9.67 -17.29
N ASN A 397 10.79 8.89 -18.36
CA ASN A 397 11.67 7.76 -18.52
C ASN A 397 13.07 8.24 -18.92
N THR A 398 14.07 7.60 -18.36
CA THR A 398 15.49 7.90 -18.52
C THR A 398 16.24 6.63 -18.87
N VAL A 399 17.57 6.71 -18.98
CA VAL A 399 18.40 5.52 -19.19
C VAL A 399 18.54 4.66 -17.91
N ASP A 400 18.01 5.13 -16.78
CA ASP A 400 18.03 4.49 -15.46
C ASP A 400 16.69 3.82 -15.11
N ASP A 401 16.44 3.58 -13.82
CA ASP A 401 15.18 3.03 -13.33
C ASP A 401 14.21 4.17 -12.99
N ASP A 402 13.11 4.23 -13.74
CA ASP A 402 11.93 5.04 -13.46
C ASP A 402 10.76 4.09 -13.13
N ILE A 403 10.38 4.04 -11.86
CA ILE A 403 9.46 3.03 -11.30
C ILE A 403 8.54 3.64 -10.23
N TYR A 404 7.45 2.93 -9.91
CA TYR A 404 6.44 3.31 -8.91
C TYR A 404 5.69 4.59 -9.27
N TYR A 405 5.31 4.72 -10.53
CA TYR A 405 4.50 5.83 -10.98
C TYR A 405 3.03 5.67 -10.61
N VAL A 406 2.47 6.66 -9.92
CA VAL A 406 1.04 6.75 -9.59
C VAL A 406 0.45 8.05 -10.11
N LEU A 407 -0.82 8.01 -10.53
CA LEU A 407 -1.55 9.20 -10.99
C LEU A 407 -2.47 9.73 -9.88
N SER A 408 -2.60 11.05 -9.81
CA SER A 408 -3.69 11.69 -9.09
C SER A 408 -5.03 11.27 -9.67
N ALA A 409 -6.09 11.27 -8.86
CA ALA A 409 -7.43 10.87 -9.28
C ALA A 409 -7.99 11.75 -10.41
N ASP A 410 -7.58 13.02 -10.48
CA ASP A 410 -7.94 13.93 -11.58
C ASP A 410 -7.10 13.73 -12.85
N GLY A 411 -6.09 12.85 -12.80
CA GLY A 411 -5.18 12.54 -13.89
C GLY A 411 -4.27 13.70 -14.29
N LYS A 412 -4.14 14.76 -13.46
CA LYS A 412 -3.32 15.94 -13.78
C LYS A 412 -1.91 15.86 -13.24
N ARG A 413 -1.65 15.06 -12.22
CA ARG A 413 -0.34 14.90 -11.58
C ARG A 413 0.09 13.44 -11.60
N GLY A 414 1.39 13.23 -11.82
CA GLY A 414 2.05 11.94 -11.63
C GLY A 414 3.06 12.03 -10.51
N TYR A 415 3.08 11.06 -9.60
CA TYR A 415 4.10 10.93 -8.56
C TYR A 415 4.93 9.68 -8.83
N TYR A 416 6.24 9.79 -8.64
CA TYR A 416 7.16 8.66 -8.82
C TYR A 416 8.47 8.94 -8.09
N ALA A 417 9.28 7.90 -7.93
CA ALA A 417 10.60 8.01 -7.34
C ALA A 417 11.66 8.03 -8.43
N SER A 418 12.70 8.85 -8.26
CA SER A 418 13.80 8.92 -9.22
C SER A 418 15.10 9.31 -8.53
N ALA A 419 16.21 8.76 -9.00
CA ALA A 419 17.58 9.11 -8.57
C ALA A 419 18.18 10.23 -9.44
N ARG A 420 17.33 10.98 -10.15
CA ARG A 420 17.79 12.02 -11.10
C ARG A 420 18.62 13.12 -10.40
N PRO A 421 19.56 13.75 -11.14
CA PRO A 421 20.38 14.82 -10.58
C PRO A 421 19.56 15.97 -9.97
N GLY A 422 20.02 16.49 -8.83
CA GLY A 422 19.39 17.62 -8.13
C GLY A 422 18.46 17.23 -6.98
N GLY A 423 18.34 15.94 -6.68
CA GLY A 423 17.69 15.43 -5.46
C GLY A 423 18.53 15.61 -4.19
N TYR A 424 17.94 15.27 -3.04
CA TYR A 424 18.54 15.35 -1.71
C TYR A 424 19.29 14.06 -1.34
N GLY A 425 18.72 12.89 -1.64
CA GLY A 425 19.30 11.57 -1.31
C GLY A 425 19.40 10.62 -2.51
N ASP A 426 19.52 9.32 -2.23
CA ASP A 426 19.69 8.27 -3.26
C ASP A 426 18.49 8.20 -4.23
N LYS A 427 17.28 8.43 -3.70
CA LYS A 427 16.04 8.54 -4.46
C LYS A 427 15.16 9.56 -3.75
N ASP A 428 14.51 10.39 -4.55
CA ASP A 428 13.55 11.37 -4.07
C ASP A 428 12.20 11.15 -4.75
N ILE A 429 11.13 11.64 -4.13
CA ILE A 429 9.80 11.70 -4.75
C ILE A 429 9.71 12.95 -5.63
N TYR A 430 9.24 12.75 -6.86
CA TYR A 430 8.95 13.81 -7.82
C TYR A 430 7.47 13.82 -8.14
N VAL A 431 6.97 15.02 -8.45
CA VAL A 431 5.65 15.24 -9.04
C VAL A 431 5.83 15.84 -10.42
N LEU A 432 5.03 15.41 -11.39
CA LEU A 432 5.00 15.99 -12.71
C LEU A 432 3.60 16.48 -13.10
N GLU A 433 3.55 17.65 -13.74
CA GLU A 433 2.32 18.33 -14.14
C GLU A 433 2.54 19.06 -15.49
N PRO A 434 1.69 18.83 -16.52
CA PRO A 434 0.60 17.86 -16.55
C PRO A 434 1.14 16.42 -16.57
N ALA A 435 0.39 15.51 -15.96
CA ALA A 435 0.63 14.08 -16.07
C ALA A 435 0.57 13.62 -17.53
N VAL A 436 1.42 12.65 -17.88
CA VAL A 436 1.28 11.94 -19.16
C VAL A 436 0.17 10.92 -18.98
N SER A 437 -1.05 11.37 -19.27
CA SER A 437 -2.20 10.52 -19.54
C SER A 437 -2.67 10.83 -20.95
N SER A 438 -2.94 9.79 -21.73
CA SER A 438 -3.48 9.94 -23.08
C SER A 438 -4.91 10.52 -23.08
N LYS A 439 -5.56 10.61 -21.91
CA LYS A 439 -6.99 10.94 -21.76
C LYS A 439 -7.30 11.75 -20.50
N LYS A 440 -8.40 12.52 -20.56
CA LYS A 440 -9.06 13.06 -19.37
C LYS A 440 -9.38 11.92 -18.40
N SER A 441 -9.11 12.09 -17.11
CA SER A 441 -9.65 11.22 -16.07
C SER A 441 -11.17 11.29 -16.14
N PHE A 442 -11.86 10.15 -16.27
CA PHE A 442 -13.33 10.09 -16.28
C PHE A 442 -13.83 9.60 -14.93
N LEU A 443 -13.80 10.47 -13.93
CA LEU A 443 -13.97 10.08 -12.53
C LEU A 443 -14.78 11.11 -11.73
N THR A 444 -15.68 10.63 -10.89
CA THR A 444 -16.29 11.43 -9.83
C THR A 444 -15.82 10.92 -8.47
N ILE A 445 -15.16 11.77 -7.69
CA ILE A 445 -14.86 11.51 -6.28
C ILE A 445 -16.06 11.95 -5.44
N VAL A 446 -16.61 11.03 -4.66
CA VAL A 446 -17.58 11.36 -3.61
C VAL A 446 -16.87 11.31 -2.27
N LYS A 447 -16.89 12.42 -1.55
CA LYS A 447 -16.30 12.55 -0.23
C LYS A 447 -17.26 13.23 0.75
N GLY A 448 -16.97 13.13 2.03
CA GLY A 448 -17.74 13.83 3.04
C GLY A 448 -17.55 13.19 4.40
N LYS A 449 -18.42 13.57 5.33
CA LYS A 449 -18.41 13.09 6.70
C LYS A 449 -19.73 12.40 7.04
N ILE A 450 -19.62 11.25 7.66
CA ILE A 450 -20.72 10.51 8.25
C ILE A 450 -20.74 10.81 9.75
N THR A 451 -21.89 11.26 10.24
CA THR A 451 -22.12 11.52 11.65
C THR A 451 -23.36 10.81 12.18
N GLN A 452 -23.33 10.54 13.47
CA GLN A 452 -24.51 10.30 14.27
C GLN A 452 -24.67 11.51 15.19
N SER A 453 -25.74 12.27 15.01
CA SER A 453 -25.90 13.57 15.66
C SER A 453 -24.73 14.49 15.29
N LEU A 454 -23.88 14.87 16.26
CA LEU A 454 -22.69 15.69 16.08
C LEU A 454 -21.38 14.88 16.09
N LEU A 455 -21.45 13.57 16.36
CA LEU A 455 -20.28 12.72 16.50
C LEU A 455 -19.95 12.00 15.20
N PRO A 456 -18.66 11.85 14.86
CA PRO A 456 -18.20 10.95 13.81
C PRO A 456 -18.83 9.55 13.89
N TYR A 457 -19.15 8.97 12.74
CA TYR A 457 -19.68 7.62 12.66
C TYR A 457 -18.96 6.79 11.59
N GLY A 458 -18.44 5.64 12.02
CA GLY A 458 -17.84 4.62 11.16
C GLY A 458 -18.90 3.67 10.64
N CYS A 459 -19.10 3.60 9.33
CA CYS A 459 -19.94 2.58 8.71
C CYS A 459 -19.43 2.13 7.35
N GLU A 460 -20.03 1.04 6.87
CA GLU A 460 -19.84 0.59 5.51
C GLU A 460 -20.78 1.35 4.57
N VAL A 461 -20.26 1.76 3.42
CA VAL A 461 -21.00 2.40 2.34
C VAL A 461 -21.05 1.44 1.16
N SER A 462 -22.21 0.86 0.91
CA SER A 462 -22.42 -0.04 -0.22
C SER A 462 -22.82 0.76 -1.45
N VAL A 463 -22.14 0.53 -2.58
CA VAL A 463 -22.41 1.24 -3.83
C VAL A 463 -22.98 0.27 -4.84
N TYR A 464 -24.07 0.69 -5.49
CA TYR A 464 -24.79 -0.09 -6.50
C TYR A 464 -24.89 0.69 -7.81
N LEU A 465 -24.87 -0.02 -8.94
CA LEU A 465 -25.21 0.53 -10.25
C LEU A 465 -26.74 0.65 -10.39
N ALA A 466 -27.21 1.47 -11.34
CA ALA A 466 -28.64 1.63 -11.63
C ALA A 466 -29.40 0.34 -11.96
N ASN A 467 -28.71 -0.69 -12.44
CA ASN A 467 -29.28 -2.01 -12.68
C ASN A 467 -29.37 -2.88 -11.40
N GLY A 468 -29.05 -2.34 -10.23
CA GLY A 468 -29.05 -3.03 -8.94
C GLY A 468 -27.80 -3.89 -8.68
N LYS A 469 -26.88 -4.04 -9.65
CA LYS A 469 -25.63 -4.77 -9.43
C LYS A 469 -24.77 -4.03 -8.41
N SER A 470 -24.22 -4.76 -7.45
CA SER A 470 -23.27 -4.20 -6.48
C SER A 470 -21.96 -3.83 -7.18
N PHE A 471 -21.56 -2.57 -7.04
CA PHE A 471 -20.32 -2.02 -7.57
C PHE A 471 -19.18 -2.27 -6.59
N GLY A 472 -19.26 -1.72 -5.37
CA GLY A 472 -18.17 -1.73 -4.40
C GLY A 472 -18.66 -1.52 -2.97
N LEU A 473 -17.76 -1.78 -2.01
CA LEU A 473 -17.98 -1.58 -0.58
C LEU A 473 -16.85 -0.70 -0.05
N TYR A 474 -17.22 0.40 0.59
CA TYR A 474 -16.30 1.41 1.11
C TYR A 474 -16.55 1.62 2.60
N ARG A 475 -15.68 2.36 3.28
CA ARG A 475 -15.81 2.62 4.72
C ARG A 475 -15.53 4.07 5.06
N SER A 476 -16.28 4.61 6.02
CA SER A 476 -15.86 5.82 6.72
C SER A 476 -14.90 5.48 7.85
N ASN A 477 -14.03 6.44 8.15
CA ASN A 477 -13.20 6.40 9.34
C ASN A 477 -14.05 6.59 10.60
N ALA A 478 -13.95 5.68 11.57
CA ALA A 478 -14.79 5.73 12.77
C ALA A 478 -14.50 6.93 13.69
N SER A 479 -13.28 7.47 13.66
CA SER A 479 -12.88 8.59 14.53
C SER A 479 -13.12 9.96 13.90
N SER A 480 -13.01 10.10 12.58
CA SER A 480 -13.25 11.37 11.89
C SER A 480 -14.61 11.45 11.21
N GLY A 481 -15.20 10.31 10.84
CA GLY A 481 -16.41 10.19 10.03
C GLY A 481 -16.13 10.36 8.54
N ASN A 482 -14.89 10.71 8.15
CA ASN A 482 -14.55 10.99 6.77
C ASN A 482 -14.60 9.71 5.92
N TYR A 483 -15.06 9.84 4.68
CA TYR A 483 -15.04 8.75 3.71
C TYR A 483 -14.74 9.29 2.31
N LEU A 484 -14.28 8.39 1.45
CA LEU A 484 -13.88 8.67 0.08
C LEU A 484 -14.31 7.51 -0.82
N ILE A 485 -14.92 7.84 -1.97
CA ILE A 485 -15.42 6.87 -2.95
C ILE A 485 -15.07 7.36 -4.35
N SER A 486 -14.36 6.52 -5.11
CA SER A 486 -14.01 6.76 -6.50
C SER A 486 -15.03 6.11 -7.43
N LEU A 487 -15.78 6.93 -8.18
CA LEU A 487 -16.84 6.48 -9.09
C LEU A 487 -16.46 6.79 -10.55
N PRO A 488 -16.14 5.77 -11.37
CA PRO A 488 -15.95 5.93 -12.81
C PRO A 488 -17.14 6.62 -13.48
N SER A 489 -16.87 7.48 -14.46
CA SER A 489 -17.95 8.18 -15.18
C SER A 489 -18.68 7.26 -16.15
N GLY A 490 -19.86 7.67 -16.60
CA GLY A 490 -20.71 6.89 -17.51
C GLY A 490 -21.80 6.06 -16.82
N TYR A 491 -21.88 6.10 -15.48
CA TYR A 491 -22.85 5.31 -14.72
C TYR A 491 -23.71 6.16 -13.78
N ASN A 492 -24.82 5.57 -13.35
CA ASN A 492 -25.64 6.08 -12.26
C ASN A 492 -25.43 5.15 -11.06
N TYR A 493 -25.01 5.73 -9.94
CA TYR A 493 -24.72 5.00 -8.72
C TYR A 493 -25.77 5.30 -7.64
N ARG A 494 -26.02 4.33 -6.78
CA ARG A 494 -26.73 4.49 -5.51
C ARG A 494 -25.80 4.12 -4.37
N LEU A 495 -25.59 5.06 -3.47
CA LEU A 495 -24.80 4.91 -2.26
C LEU A 495 -25.76 4.61 -1.12
N SER A 496 -25.60 3.46 -0.46
CA SER A 496 -26.31 3.09 0.76
C SER A 496 -25.38 3.19 1.95
N TYR A 497 -25.71 4.12 2.84
CA TYR A 497 -25.04 4.33 4.12
C TYR A 497 -25.87 3.63 5.19
N TYR A 498 -25.29 2.63 5.86
CA TYR A 498 -26.03 1.80 6.80
C TYR A 498 -25.73 2.18 8.26
N HIS A 499 -26.79 2.35 9.05
CA HIS A 499 -26.71 2.39 10.51
C HIS A 499 -27.62 1.28 11.08
N PRO A 500 -27.12 0.40 11.98
CA PRO A 500 -27.88 -0.77 12.46
C PRO A 500 -29.25 -0.46 13.08
N ILE A 501 -29.37 0.68 13.76
CA ILE A 501 -30.61 1.12 14.44
C ILE A 501 -31.40 2.16 13.61
N LEU A 502 -30.72 3.17 13.07
CA LEU A 502 -31.33 4.32 12.36
C LEU A 502 -31.62 4.04 10.88
N GLY A 503 -31.37 2.81 10.43
CA GLY A 503 -31.62 2.33 9.08
C GLY A 503 -30.62 2.87 8.06
N GLU A 504 -31.03 2.85 6.80
CA GLU A 504 -30.21 3.30 5.68
C GLU A 504 -30.46 4.78 5.34
N ARG A 505 -29.45 5.40 4.73
CA ARG A 505 -29.59 6.63 3.96
C ARG A 505 -29.13 6.34 2.54
N LEU A 506 -29.92 6.73 1.56
CA LEU A 506 -29.67 6.46 0.15
C LEU A 506 -29.41 7.77 -0.59
N PHE A 507 -28.37 7.78 -1.41
CA PHE A 507 -28.04 8.91 -2.28
C PHE A 507 -27.75 8.42 -3.69
N ASP A 508 -28.36 9.06 -4.68
CA ASP A 508 -28.11 8.76 -6.08
C ASP A 508 -27.08 9.73 -6.66
N VAL A 509 -26.05 9.19 -7.30
CA VAL A 509 -24.96 9.94 -7.92
C VAL A 509 -24.92 9.63 -9.41
N ASN A 510 -25.39 10.58 -10.22
CA ASN A 510 -25.26 10.50 -11.67
C ASN A 510 -23.86 10.98 -12.09
N THR A 511 -23.13 10.11 -12.81
CA THR A 511 -21.82 10.38 -13.42
C THR A 511 -21.86 10.23 -14.95
N SER A 512 -23.05 10.00 -15.53
CA SER A 512 -23.23 9.69 -16.95
C SER A 512 -22.82 10.83 -17.89
N LEU A 513 -22.89 12.07 -17.41
CA LEU A 513 -22.55 13.29 -18.17
C LEU A 513 -21.25 13.96 -17.72
N VAL A 514 -20.48 13.31 -16.84
CA VAL A 514 -19.20 13.86 -16.37
C VAL A 514 -18.13 13.63 -17.44
N ASP A 515 -17.78 14.69 -18.17
CA ASP A 515 -16.68 14.71 -19.15
C ASP A 515 -15.39 15.20 -18.47
N GLY A 516 -14.78 14.30 -17.70
CA GLY A 516 -13.55 14.58 -16.97
C GLY A 516 -13.64 14.21 -15.49
N TYR A 517 -12.99 15.01 -14.66
CA TYR A 517 -12.95 14.85 -13.21
C TYR A 517 -14.01 15.72 -12.54
N ALA A 518 -14.69 15.18 -11.53
CA ALA A 518 -15.62 15.91 -10.67
C ALA A 518 -15.47 15.50 -9.21
N GLU A 519 -15.79 16.42 -8.29
CA GLU A 519 -15.93 16.12 -6.87
C GLU A 519 -17.35 16.40 -6.42
N LYS A 520 -17.85 15.56 -5.52
CA LYS A 520 -19.14 15.73 -4.84
C LYS A 520 -18.94 15.55 -3.34
N GLU A 521 -19.40 16.54 -2.59
CA GLU A 521 -19.46 16.43 -1.14
C GLU A 521 -20.85 15.96 -0.71
N ILE A 522 -20.92 14.84 0.01
CA ILE A 522 -22.16 14.31 0.59
C ILE A 522 -21.91 14.04 2.07
N ASN A 523 -22.43 14.92 2.93
CA ASN A 523 -22.42 14.72 4.37
C ASN A 523 -23.68 13.94 4.79
N VAL A 524 -23.49 12.90 5.58
CA VAL A 524 -24.58 12.01 6.02
C VAL A 524 -24.71 12.10 7.52
N ASN A 525 -25.86 12.57 8.00
CA ASN A 525 -26.20 12.54 9.42
C ASN A 525 -27.35 11.56 9.65
N PHE A 526 -27.12 10.54 10.47
CA PHE A 526 -28.18 9.59 10.84
C PHE A 526 -29.20 10.18 11.83
N GLY A 527 -28.89 11.31 12.46
CA GLY A 527 -29.73 11.97 13.45
C GLY A 527 -29.67 11.31 14.84
N ASP A 528 -30.61 11.70 15.69
CA ASP A 528 -30.77 11.16 17.05
C ASP A 528 -31.69 9.94 17.07
N PHE A 529 -31.53 9.08 18.07
CA PHE A 529 -32.44 7.94 18.29
C PHE A 529 -33.90 8.36 18.50
N ASP A 530 -34.15 9.61 18.91
CA ASP A 530 -35.51 10.15 19.09
C ASP A 530 -36.21 10.50 17.77
N THR A 531 -35.50 10.49 16.63
CA THR A 531 -36.07 10.74 15.30
C THR A 531 -36.71 9.51 14.66
N ILE A 532 -36.68 8.36 15.33
CA ILE A 532 -37.32 7.13 14.86
C ILE A 532 -38.83 7.26 15.08
N PRO A 533 -39.68 7.27 14.03
CA PRO A 533 -41.12 7.13 14.22
C PRO A 533 -41.35 5.83 14.97
N LYS A 534 -42.16 5.85 16.04
CA LYS A 534 -42.55 4.62 16.76
C LYS A 534 -43.35 3.71 15.82
N ILE A 535 -42.68 2.92 15.00
CA ILE A 535 -43.31 1.93 14.12
C ILE A 535 -43.74 0.76 15.00
N LYS A 536 -45.05 0.64 15.23
CA LYS A 536 -45.64 -0.55 15.85
C LYS A 536 -45.67 -1.68 14.81
N ASN A 537 -45.02 -2.79 15.16
CA ASN A 537 -45.16 -4.14 14.60
C ASN A 537 -44.82 -4.30 13.11
N ILE A 538 -43.58 -4.73 12.83
CA ILE A 538 -43.25 -5.44 11.58
C ILE A 538 -42.76 -6.84 11.95
N LYS A 539 -43.46 -7.86 11.48
CA LYS A 539 -42.97 -9.25 11.44
C LYS A 539 -41.97 -9.33 10.30
N VAL A 540 -40.73 -9.68 10.60
CA VAL A 540 -39.69 -9.99 9.60
C VAL A 540 -39.72 -11.50 9.38
N GLU A 541 -39.99 -11.93 8.15
CA GLU A 541 -39.67 -13.30 7.70
C GLU A 541 -38.31 -13.29 6.99
N PRO A 542 -37.46 -14.31 7.20
CA PRO A 542 -36.18 -14.40 6.54
C PRO A 542 -36.39 -14.83 5.08
N LYS A 543 -35.82 -14.08 4.12
CA LYS A 543 -35.63 -14.57 2.75
C LYS A 543 -34.15 -14.74 2.47
N ASP A 544 -33.86 -15.88 1.87
CA ASP A 544 -32.53 -16.39 1.52
C ASP A 544 -31.69 -15.37 0.73
N SER A 545 -30.45 -15.19 1.17
CA SER A 545 -29.42 -14.47 0.44
C SER A 545 -28.95 -15.30 -0.75
N VAL A 546 -29.36 -14.88 -1.95
CA VAL A 546 -28.84 -15.42 -3.22
C VAL A 546 -27.50 -14.77 -3.52
N HIS A 547 -26.42 -15.56 -3.49
CA HIS A 547 -25.09 -15.13 -3.93
C HIS A 547 -25.00 -15.21 -5.45
N ILE A 548 -24.94 -14.06 -6.12
CA ILE A 548 -24.62 -13.99 -7.55
C ILE A 548 -23.13 -13.69 -7.68
N VAL A 549 -22.36 -14.65 -8.19
CA VAL A 549 -20.99 -14.44 -8.66
C VAL A 549 -21.08 -13.76 -10.02
N ILE A 550 -20.64 -12.50 -10.12
CA ILE A 550 -20.62 -11.74 -11.38
C ILE A 550 -19.15 -11.61 -11.83
N ASP A 551 -18.95 -11.79 -13.14
CA ASP A 551 -17.69 -11.59 -13.84
C ASP A 551 -17.25 -10.10 -13.74
N PRO A 552 -16.02 -9.79 -13.27
CA PRO A 552 -15.53 -8.42 -13.14
C PRO A 552 -15.41 -7.66 -14.47
N PHE A 553 -15.51 -8.34 -15.63
CA PHE A 553 -15.37 -7.72 -16.95
C PHE A 553 -16.69 -7.17 -17.55
N ASP A 554 -17.82 -7.29 -16.85
CA ASP A 554 -19.14 -6.86 -17.34
C ASP A 554 -19.41 -5.36 -17.09
N LEU A 555 -18.42 -4.52 -17.41
CA LEU A 555 -18.50 -3.06 -17.41
C LEU A 555 -18.57 -2.53 -18.86
N ALA A 556 -19.40 -3.12 -19.71
CA ALA A 556 -19.67 -2.51 -21.01
C ALA A 556 -20.36 -1.14 -20.79
N PRO A 557 -19.80 -0.02 -21.29
CA PRO A 557 -20.50 1.26 -21.27
C PRO A 557 -21.77 1.16 -22.11
N VAL A 558 -22.80 1.93 -21.72
CA VAL A 558 -23.97 2.13 -22.58
C VAL A 558 -23.46 2.76 -23.88
N LYS A 559 -23.60 2.04 -25.00
CA LYS A 559 -23.20 2.50 -26.34
C LYS A 559 -23.66 3.93 -26.54
N GLN A 560 -22.72 4.85 -26.79
CA GLN A 560 -23.04 6.20 -27.28
C GLN A 560 -23.57 6.09 -28.71
N GLY A 561 -24.84 5.73 -28.84
CA GLY A 561 -25.63 5.77 -30.05
C GLY A 561 -26.94 6.45 -29.72
N ARG A 562 -27.18 7.63 -30.30
CA ARG A 562 -28.37 8.49 -30.15
C ARG A 562 -29.68 7.72 -29.84
N ALA A 563 -30.06 7.69 -28.58
CA ALA A 563 -31.41 7.88 -28.04
C ALA A 563 -31.32 7.76 -26.51
N ALA A 564 -31.66 8.84 -25.80
CA ALA A 564 -31.65 8.90 -24.35
C ALA A 564 -32.71 7.95 -23.76
N GLY A 565 -32.27 6.91 -23.07
CA GLY A 565 -33.05 6.18 -22.09
C GLY A 565 -32.37 6.31 -20.74
N THR A 566 -32.80 7.27 -19.92
CA THR A 566 -32.32 7.41 -18.55
C THR A 566 -32.79 6.20 -17.75
N ALA A 567 -31.91 5.24 -17.49
CA ALA A 567 -32.11 4.26 -16.45
C ALA A 567 -32.06 5.00 -15.10
N THR A 568 -33.21 5.51 -14.68
CA THR A 568 -33.43 6.09 -13.36
C THR A 568 -33.76 4.95 -12.41
N PHE A 569 -33.27 5.03 -11.18
CA PHE A 569 -33.82 4.18 -10.13
C PHE A 569 -35.33 4.43 -10.03
N ALA A 570 -36.13 3.36 -9.90
CA ALA A 570 -37.53 3.53 -9.58
C ALA A 570 -37.65 4.31 -8.25
N PRO A 571 -38.63 5.23 -8.11
CA PRO A 571 -38.91 5.87 -6.84
C PRO A 571 -39.19 4.78 -5.81
N ILE A 572 -38.41 4.74 -4.74
CA ILE A 572 -38.80 4.00 -3.55
C ILE A 572 -39.68 4.96 -2.76
N ASP A 573 -40.90 4.54 -2.47
CA ASP A 573 -41.87 5.29 -1.69
C ASP A 573 -41.31 5.50 -0.26
N THR A 574 -40.57 6.58 -0.11
CA THR A 574 -40.05 7.08 1.15
C THR A 574 -40.55 8.50 1.24
N THR A 575 -41.60 8.71 2.04
CA THR A 575 -42.07 10.02 2.44
C THR A 575 -40.92 10.77 3.10
N ILE A 576 -40.23 11.61 2.31
CA ILE A 576 -39.29 12.61 2.80
C ILE A 576 -40.14 13.75 3.34
N ILE A 577 -40.17 13.92 4.66
CA ILE A 577 -40.66 15.16 5.27
C ILE A 577 -39.54 16.18 5.15
N SER A 578 -39.69 17.13 4.22
CA SER A 578 -38.84 18.32 4.16
C SER A 578 -39.09 19.17 5.41
N VAL A 579 -38.04 19.55 6.13
CA VAL A 579 -38.12 20.60 7.15
C VAL A 579 -37.28 21.77 6.66
N ASP A 580 -37.96 22.85 6.27
CA ASP A 580 -37.36 24.16 6.01
C ASP A 580 -36.83 24.73 7.32
N ASN A 581 -35.53 25.03 7.37
CA ASN A 581 -34.91 25.74 8.50
C ASN A 581 -34.69 27.21 8.13
N HIS A 582 -35.62 28.07 8.53
CA HIS A 582 -35.35 29.50 8.68
C HIS A 582 -35.02 29.83 10.14
N ASN A 583 -33.94 30.58 10.31
CA ASN A 583 -33.48 31.33 11.48
C ASN A 583 -33.05 30.52 12.73
N HIS A 584 -31.74 30.55 13.03
CA HIS A 584 -31.26 31.27 14.22
C HIS A 584 -29.74 31.47 14.25
N GLN A 585 -29.35 32.55 14.91
CA GLN A 585 -28.03 33.13 15.04
C GLN A 585 -27.02 32.22 15.76
N ILE A 586 -25.78 32.30 15.32
CA ILE A 586 -24.60 31.67 15.92
C ILE A 586 -24.20 32.46 17.17
N THR A 587 -24.14 31.81 18.32
CA THR A 587 -23.36 32.26 19.48
C THR A 587 -22.43 31.15 19.95
N ASN A 588 -21.14 31.48 20.04
CA ASN A 588 -20.06 30.62 20.53
C ASN A 588 -20.31 30.09 21.95
N THR A 589 -20.02 28.81 22.18
CA THR A 589 -19.80 28.29 23.55
C THR A 589 -18.67 27.26 23.58
N THR A 590 -17.56 27.73 24.15
CA THR A 590 -16.59 27.14 25.08
C THR A 590 -16.52 25.61 25.26
N ALA A 591 -15.28 25.11 25.19
CA ALA A 591 -14.84 23.75 25.50
C ALA A 591 -15.34 23.21 26.86
N VAL A 592 -15.79 21.95 26.87
CA VAL A 592 -16.15 21.20 28.07
C VAL A 592 -15.05 20.20 28.40
N ASN A 593 -14.43 20.37 29.57
CA ASN A 593 -13.53 19.39 30.20
C ASN A 593 -14.32 18.13 30.58
N SER A 594 -13.93 16.96 30.06
CA SER A 594 -14.52 15.67 30.45
C SER A 594 -13.98 15.21 31.82
N LYS A 595 -14.85 15.16 32.82
CA LYS A 595 -14.55 14.60 34.15
C LYS A 595 -14.63 13.07 34.07
N ILE A 596 -13.58 12.35 34.48
CA ILE A 596 -13.58 10.88 34.57
C ILE A 596 -14.50 10.47 35.75
N LEU A 597 -15.62 9.80 35.47
CA LEU A 597 -16.53 9.29 36.49
C LEU A 597 -16.02 7.96 37.07
N ASN A 598 -16.18 7.75 38.38
CA ASN A 598 -15.80 6.49 39.04
C ASN A 598 -16.92 5.42 38.95
N ARG A 599 -16.61 4.15 39.25
CA ARG A 599 -17.54 3.01 39.09
C ARG A 599 -18.87 3.19 39.82
N ASP A 600 -18.87 3.76 41.03
CA ASP A 600 -20.09 3.94 41.82
C ASP A 600 -20.97 5.09 41.29
N GLU A 601 -20.35 6.11 40.69
CA GLU A 601 -21.04 7.16 39.96
C GLU A 601 -21.68 6.61 38.68
N LEU A 602 -20.94 5.78 37.93
CA LEU A 602 -21.43 5.13 36.73
C LEU A 602 -22.60 4.18 37.02
N LEU A 603 -22.50 3.38 38.08
CA LEU A 603 -23.59 2.48 38.48
C LEU A 603 -24.84 3.26 38.93
N ARG A 604 -24.67 4.41 39.58
CA ARG A 604 -25.80 5.30 39.93
C ARG A 604 -26.45 5.94 38.71
N SER A 605 -25.65 6.36 37.73
CA SER A 605 -26.15 7.04 36.53
C SER A 605 -26.77 6.08 35.50
N TYR A 606 -26.20 4.88 35.36
CA TYR A 606 -26.49 3.99 34.24
C TYR A 606 -26.93 2.59 34.65
N GLY A 607 -26.77 2.24 35.92
CA GLY A 607 -26.96 0.87 36.40
C GLY A 607 -28.37 0.33 36.17
N ASP A 608 -29.41 1.17 36.28
CA ASP A 608 -30.81 0.77 36.13
C ASP A 608 -31.31 0.78 34.67
N LEU A 609 -30.46 1.13 33.69
CA LEU A 609 -30.87 1.22 32.29
C LEU A 609 -31.00 -0.17 31.66
N ILE A 610 -32.17 -0.42 31.06
CA ILE A 610 -32.39 -1.55 30.15
C ILE A 610 -32.13 -1.06 28.73
N ILE A 611 -31.14 -1.65 28.06
CA ILE A 611 -30.75 -1.27 26.70
C ILE A 611 -31.10 -2.44 25.78
N ASN A 612 -31.90 -2.16 24.75
CA ASN A 612 -32.37 -3.20 23.84
C ASN A 612 -31.20 -3.87 23.11
N GLY A 613 -31.16 -5.20 23.14
CA GLY A 613 -30.08 -6.00 22.55
C GLY A 613 -28.81 -6.11 23.40
N VAL A 614 -28.77 -5.49 24.59
CA VAL A 614 -27.65 -5.61 25.54
C VAL A 614 -28.01 -6.57 26.66
N LYS A 615 -27.16 -7.58 26.89
CA LYS A 615 -27.24 -8.47 28.04
C LYS A 615 -25.94 -8.45 28.82
N TYR A 616 -26.02 -8.40 30.14
CA TYR A 616 -24.86 -8.45 31.03
C TYR A 616 -24.69 -9.84 31.64
N PHE A 617 -23.44 -10.25 31.83
CA PHE A 617 -23.07 -11.53 32.45
C PHE A 617 -21.77 -11.39 33.24
N VAL A 618 -21.59 -12.28 34.22
CA VAL A 618 -20.38 -12.35 35.04
C VAL A 618 -19.43 -13.37 34.47
N GLN A 619 -18.26 -12.92 34.04
CA GLN A 619 -17.16 -13.78 33.63
C GLN A 619 -16.32 -14.17 34.86
N VAL A 620 -16.06 -15.47 34.99
CA VAL A 620 -15.36 -16.06 36.15
C VAL A 620 -14.02 -16.68 35.80
N GLY A 621 -13.67 -16.74 34.52
CA GLY A 621 -12.38 -17.26 34.12
C GLY A 621 -12.11 -17.24 32.62
N ALA A 622 -10.84 -17.34 32.28
CA ALA A 622 -10.35 -17.60 30.92
C ALA A 622 -9.22 -18.63 31.02
N TYR A 623 -9.45 -19.85 30.53
CA TYR A 623 -8.55 -20.99 30.76
C TYR A 623 -8.27 -21.74 29.47
N ARG A 624 -7.01 -22.06 29.19
CA ARG A 624 -6.63 -23.01 28.12
C ARG A 624 -7.12 -24.44 28.41
N LYS A 625 -7.19 -24.79 29.69
CA LYS A 625 -7.71 -26.08 30.20
C LYS A 625 -8.88 -25.80 31.15
N PRO A 626 -10.11 -25.58 30.66
CA PRO A 626 -11.26 -25.16 31.48
C PRO A 626 -11.63 -26.16 32.58
N GLN A 627 -11.27 -27.43 32.45
CA GLN A 627 -11.41 -28.45 33.48
C GLN A 627 -10.63 -28.14 34.78
N ASN A 628 -9.61 -27.29 34.72
CA ASN A 628 -8.83 -26.88 35.90
C ASN A 628 -9.55 -25.82 36.74
N PHE A 629 -10.66 -25.26 36.24
CA PHE A 629 -11.46 -24.29 36.98
C PHE A 629 -12.28 -24.97 38.09
N LYS A 630 -12.09 -24.53 39.34
CA LYS A 630 -12.72 -25.12 40.52
C LYS A 630 -14.15 -24.62 40.72
N LYS A 631 -15.10 -25.14 39.93
CA LYS A 631 -16.53 -24.75 39.94
C LYS A 631 -17.24 -24.89 41.30
N GLN A 632 -16.78 -25.79 42.17
CA GLN A 632 -17.44 -26.15 43.43
C GLN A 632 -17.68 -24.97 44.39
N LYS A 633 -16.88 -23.91 44.30
CA LYS A 633 -17.03 -22.71 45.15
C LYS A 633 -18.20 -21.81 44.72
N LEU A 634 -18.68 -21.93 43.49
CA LEU A 634 -19.70 -21.05 42.90
C LEU A 634 -21.07 -21.72 42.76
N SER A 635 -21.21 -22.97 43.20
CA SER A 635 -22.44 -23.76 43.06
C SER A 635 -23.66 -23.11 43.71
N SER A 636 -23.46 -22.34 44.79
CA SER A 636 -24.52 -21.57 45.46
C SER A 636 -24.93 -20.30 44.71
N ALA A 637 -24.09 -19.78 43.80
CA ALA A 637 -24.42 -18.64 42.94
C ALA A 637 -25.03 -19.06 41.60
N GLY A 638 -24.78 -20.29 41.13
CA GLY A 638 -25.35 -20.81 39.89
C GLY A 638 -24.38 -21.72 39.13
N ASN A 639 -24.75 -22.07 37.90
CA ASN A 639 -23.92 -22.90 37.04
C ASN A 639 -22.87 -22.08 36.27
N VAL A 640 -21.72 -22.69 35.99
CA VAL A 640 -20.66 -22.09 35.16
C VAL A 640 -20.63 -22.79 33.81
N LYS A 641 -20.88 -22.02 32.73
CA LYS A 641 -20.85 -22.48 31.34
C LYS A 641 -19.69 -21.88 30.56
N GLN A 642 -19.34 -22.52 29.45
CA GLN A 642 -18.38 -21.99 28.49
C GLN A 642 -19.13 -21.14 27.46
N SER A 643 -18.65 -19.92 27.21
CA SER A 643 -19.32 -18.96 26.31
C SER A 643 -18.62 -18.78 24.96
N GLY A 644 -17.42 -19.35 24.78
CA GLY A 644 -16.63 -19.24 23.55
C GLY A 644 -15.13 -19.43 23.79
N THR A 645 -14.32 -19.12 22.78
CA THR A 645 -12.85 -19.13 22.85
C THR A 645 -12.25 -17.78 22.41
N ILE A 646 -11.11 -17.42 23.01
CA ILE A 646 -10.26 -16.30 22.60
C ILE A 646 -8.90 -16.87 22.19
N LEU A 647 -8.27 -16.29 21.16
CA LEU A 647 -6.96 -16.73 20.63
C LEU A 647 -6.94 -18.22 20.20
N GLY A 648 -8.10 -18.76 19.81
CA GLY A 648 -8.25 -20.13 19.30
C GLY A 648 -8.23 -21.24 20.36
N ASP A 649 -7.63 -21.03 21.53
CA ASP A 649 -7.45 -22.09 22.53
C ASP A 649 -7.77 -21.69 23.99
N ILE A 650 -8.14 -20.44 24.28
CA ILE A 650 -8.51 -19.99 25.63
C ILE A 650 -10.03 -20.00 25.77
N SER A 651 -10.56 -20.91 26.59
CA SER A 651 -12.01 -21.01 26.86
C SER A 651 -12.47 -19.96 27.85
N LEU A 652 -13.53 -19.22 27.50
CA LEU A 652 -14.18 -18.26 28.39
C LEU A 652 -15.23 -18.93 29.26
N LEU A 653 -15.13 -18.76 30.58
CA LEU A 653 -16.07 -19.30 31.55
C LEU A 653 -16.92 -18.17 32.15
N ILE A 654 -18.24 -18.32 32.07
CA ILE A 654 -19.21 -17.34 32.59
C ILE A 654 -20.20 -18.02 33.53
N MET A 655 -20.80 -17.25 34.44
CA MET A 655 -22.00 -17.68 35.13
C MET A 655 -23.15 -17.80 34.12
N ASP A 656 -23.91 -18.89 34.19
CA ASP A 656 -25.05 -19.16 33.32
C ASP A 656 -26.29 -18.37 33.76
N LYS A 657 -26.13 -17.04 33.78
CA LYS A 657 -27.17 -16.09 34.16
C LYS A 657 -26.92 -14.76 33.44
N GLU A 658 -27.97 -14.27 32.79
CA GLU A 658 -27.97 -13.01 32.05
C GLU A 658 -28.84 -11.98 32.77
N PHE A 659 -28.47 -10.71 32.64
CA PHE A 659 -29.15 -9.58 33.26
C PHE A 659 -29.45 -8.51 32.23
N ASP A 660 -30.61 -7.87 32.36
CA ASP A 660 -31.05 -6.77 31.51
C ASP A 660 -30.45 -5.42 31.92
N THR A 661 -30.03 -5.31 33.18
CA THR A 661 -29.46 -4.08 33.74
C THR A 661 -28.05 -4.33 34.27
N TRP A 662 -27.19 -3.31 34.20
CA TRP A 662 -25.85 -3.40 34.78
C TRP A 662 -25.95 -3.59 36.31
N LYS A 663 -26.83 -2.86 36.99
CA LYS A 663 -26.97 -2.91 38.46
C LYS A 663 -27.28 -4.31 38.99
N GLU A 664 -28.16 -5.06 38.35
CA GLU A 664 -28.46 -6.44 38.76
C GLU A 664 -27.26 -7.36 38.53
N ALA A 665 -26.58 -7.20 37.39
CA ALA A 665 -25.36 -7.95 37.10
C ALA A 665 -24.24 -7.62 38.09
N ASP A 666 -24.15 -6.36 38.53
CA ASP A 666 -23.16 -5.85 39.48
C ASP A 666 -23.38 -6.42 40.88
N ALA A 667 -24.62 -6.42 41.35
CA ALA A 667 -25.00 -7.06 42.61
C ALA A 667 -24.65 -8.56 42.59
N TYR A 668 -24.90 -9.23 41.47
CA TYR A 668 -24.55 -10.64 41.30
C TYR A 668 -23.04 -10.88 41.23
N LEU A 669 -22.28 -9.98 40.59
CA LEU A 669 -20.81 -10.01 40.60
C LEU A 669 -20.26 -9.96 42.03
N ILE A 670 -20.82 -9.11 42.89
CA ILE A 670 -20.42 -9.02 44.31
C ILE A 670 -20.65 -10.36 45.02
N THR A 671 -21.80 -11.00 44.79
CA THR A 671 -22.06 -12.35 45.34
C THR A 671 -21.02 -13.36 44.88
N VAL A 672 -20.68 -13.37 43.58
CA VAL A 672 -19.66 -14.27 43.01
C VAL A 672 -18.27 -14.02 43.62
N LYS A 673 -17.90 -12.75 43.82
CA LYS A 673 -16.63 -12.38 44.46
C LYS A 673 -16.56 -12.79 45.93
N ASN A 674 -17.66 -12.64 46.67
CA ASN A 674 -17.74 -13.05 48.08
C ASN A 674 -17.65 -14.57 48.28
N LEU A 675 -17.99 -15.36 47.25
CA LEU A 675 -17.78 -16.81 47.23
C LEU A 675 -16.32 -17.21 46.88
N GLY A 676 -15.44 -16.23 46.71
CA GLY A 676 -14.00 -16.42 46.57
C GLY A 676 -13.47 -16.35 45.13
N GLN A 677 -14.29 -16.00 44.14
CA GLN A 677 -13.82 -15.73 42.77
C GLN A 677 -13.51 -14.23 42.59
N THR A 678 -12.42 -13.78 43.20
CA THR A 678 -12.09 -12.35 43.36
C THR A 678 -11.78 -11.62 42.05
N ASP A 679 -11.29 -12.35 41.06
CA ASP A 679 -10.95 -11.89 39.70
C ASP A 679 -12.13 -11.89 38.73
N ALA A 680 -13.33 -12.28 39.17
CA ALA A 680 -14.53 -12.19 38.35
C ALA A 680 -14.80 -10.73 37.92
N PHE A 681 -15.38 -10.56 36.73
CA PHE A 681 -15.73 -9.23 36.21
C PHE A 681 -16.96 -9.29 35.31
N LEU A 682 -17.54 -8.10 35.04
CA LEU A 682 -18.72 -7.96 34.21
C LEU A 682 -18.36 -7.74 32.75
N THR A 683 -19.16 -8.34 31.89
CA THR A 683 -19.10 -8.23 30.44
C THR A 683 -20.50 -8.09 29.88
N ALA A 684 -20.61 -7.50 28.70
CA ALA A 684 -21.86 -7.32 27.99
C ALA A 684 -21.83 -8.04 26.65
N LEU A 685 -23.01 -8.42 26.16
CA LEU A 685 -23.24 -9.02 24.86
C LEU A 685 -24.14 -8.07 24.10
N ILE A 686 -23.70 -7.68 22.91
CA ILE A 686 -24.48 -6.88 21.97
C ILE A 686 -24.46 -7.62 20.64
N ASN A 687 -25.63 -8.06 20.16
CA ASN A 687 -25.79 -8.83 18.92
C ASN A 687 -24.86 -10.06 18.84
N GLY A 688 -24.66 -10.77 19.96
CA GLY A 688 -23.80 -11.96 20.02
C GLY A 688 -22.29 -11.66 20.18
N GLN A 689 -21.88 -10.39 20.18
CA GLN A 689 -20.49 -9.98 20.37
C GLN A 689 -20.25 -9.48 21.80
N ARG A 690 -19.14 -9.93 22.41
CA ARG A 690 -18.75 -9.61 23.79
C ARG A 690 -18.00 -8.28 23.88
N TYR A 691 -18.35 -7.47 24.88
CA TYR A 691 -17.74 -6.18 25.21
C TYR A 691 -17.41 -6.08 26.70
N TYR A 692 -16.36 -5.34 27.06
CA TYR A 692 -16.14 -4.89 28.43
C TYR A 692 -17.03 -3.69 28.76
N LEU A 693 -17.33 -3.47 30.04
CA LEU A 693 -18.08 -2.29 30.48
C LEU A 693 -17.40 -0.97 30.08
N LYS A 694 -16.05 -0.92 30.06
CA LYS A 694 -15.31 0.27 29.62
C LYS A 694 -15.59 0.59 28.14
N ASP A 695 -15.65 -0.45 27.30
CA ASP A 695 -15.90 -0.31 25.86
C ASP A 695 -17.29 0.28 25.61
N LEU A 696 -18.29 -0.10 26.42
CA LEU A 696 -19.64 0.44 26.33
C LEU A 696 -19.70 1.92 26.73
N LEU A 697 -18.86 2.34 27.69
CA LEU A 697 -18.73 3.73 28.14
C LEU A 697 -18.10 4.62 27.07
N GLU A 698 -17.01 4.15 26.47
CA GLU A 698 -16.35 4.82 25.34
C GLU A 698 -17.27 4.92 24.11
N ARG A 699 -18.22 4.00 23.98
CA ARG A 699 -19.22 3.98 22.92
C ARG A 699 -20.50 4.74 23.26
N GLY A 700 -20.57 5.39 24.43
CA GLY A 700 -21.74 6.16 24.85
C GLY A 700 -23.02 5.34 25.03
N VAL A 701 -22.91 4.03 25.24
CA VAL A 701 -24.05 3.08 25.21
C VAL A 701 -25.10 3.41 26.27
N TRP A 702 -24.70 4.00 27.41
CA TRP A 702 -25.59 4.34 28.52
C TRP A 702 -26.02 5.80 28.59
N GLU A 703 -25.57 6.65 27.68
CA GLU A 703 -25.90 8.08 27.75
C GLU A 703 -27.38 8.30 27.40
N LYS A 704 -28.20 8.48 28.44
CA LYS A 704 -29.58 8.93 28.30
C LYS A 704 -29.53 10.43 27.98
N LYS A 705 -29.81 10.81 26.73
CA LYS A 705 -30.07 12.22 26.41
C LYS A 705 -31.27 12.68 27.22
N SER A 706 -31.10 13.76 28.00
CA SER A 706 -32.24 14.52 28.51
C SER A 706 -33.08 15.02 27.32
N PRO A 707 -34.41 15.05 27.46
CA PRO A 707 -35.34 15.25 26.34
C PRO A 707 -35.15 16.59 25.63
#